data_AF-A0A969FRV1-F1
#
_entry.id   AF-A0A969FRV1-F1
#
_cell.length_a   1.000
_cell.length_b   1.000
_cell.length_c   1.000
_cell.angle_alpha   90.00
_cell.angle_beta   90.00
_cell.angle_gamma   90.00
#
_symmetry.space_group_name_H-M   'P 1'
#
loop_
_entity.id
_entity.type
_entity.pdbx_description
1 polymer ?
#
loop_
_entity_poly.entity_id
_entity_poly.type
_entity_poly.pdbx_seq_one_letter_code
_entity_poly.pdbx_strand_id
1 'polypeptide(L)'
;MGQPWLRCGAISGTAGIALDRSGYIYVADRHNHRVQKFDADGNFILAWGSKGGEDGQFQEPRDVATSVFNGQETIYVTDGGGHRIQLFNPDGAHMATWGRRSTKTAPAPGTYWEPTGIIVDASQSVYVADKQNGRIQKMSSGAEDVKVWGARGTDKGQFKLPAGLAIGNDGSLYIADQENHRVQKIKNEGDCLVRLFAPGATGEPEASEATVFERCVEVVGDEGIFERPAEVAVDREGRVLVADIEERRILQFDQDGTYRKAWGGWEGWEQETENPPVLADIVADRNRMSLFQASQPISTFLMLADIAVDRDNRVFATDIGASILPGMGLIDPVRIFTPDGTLVASWSYAPADPDAPQQPVGIAFDGAGDIYLADAARHAIQQYDEHGTLLHSWGAEGSGPGQFKNPWNISIDPHDHIYVVDQGNVRLQKFDRNGTWLASWGRQGNARGAFQNIWGVAADATGRVYASDTIANSIQSFRPMTYTAPIATITFVSSAYLTETGTLELYGMGQDSDETPAVVAYRWMSDRQGELGTTPTLTISASELVTGTHVISLTVRDEEGEWSPPVETRVDVAPAGVVPWVMLLYLAGDYHDEQALQTAFEEVLGQLQASLSNEAVRIAVQLDGPGDGDSRRLLLSPGHPPVVQMEERESIGEQAMDSPESLADFIRWGQQQFPAYNSRYYLAIANHGQGVRGIAWDATSDRADDGQENDSAYLTIKELRQALEAPGVMPIAVLHLDACSMNLLEVAYELRQRVGILIASQYLAWDFFAYNDYAQEMQAETSPMQLADRIVARYADRVLQDPQRPYTLAALDLRYAAAAQRTVANWPQRSWLCWKTAKSTGTPWMCSGRTVRNLTPTWMAGMTMRMRM
;
A
#
# COMPACT_ATOMS: atom_id res chain seq x y z
N MET A 1 -29.96 -4.36 31.32
CA MET A 1 -30.73 -3.24 30.73
C MET A 1 -29.79 -2.05 30.57
N GLY A 2 -29.18 -1.89 29.40
CA GLY A 2 -28.36 -0.72 29.05
C GLY A 2 -28.86 -0.23 27.69
N GLN A 3 -29.21 1.05 27.59
CA GLN A 3 -29.94 1.56 26.43
C GLN A 3 -29.07 1.56 25.14
N PRO A 4 -29.55 1.03 24.00
CA PRO A 4 -28.75 0.83 22.77
C PRO A 4 -28.23 2.11 22.12
N TRP A 5 -28.85 3.26 22.38
CA TRP A 5 -28.64 4.52 21.65
C TRP A 5 -27.40 5.32 22.10
N LEU A 6 -26.72 4.89 23.17
CA LEU A 6 -25.55 5.58 23.74
C LEU A 6 -24.20 5.19 23.12
N ARG A 7 -24.17 4.32 22.10
CA ARG A 7 -22.92 3.87 21.47
C ARG A 7 -22.47 4.82 20.36
N CYS A 8 -21.17 5.09 20.25
CA CYS A 8 -20.59 5.81 19.11
C CYS A 8 -20.90 5.05 17.80
N GLY A 9 -21.32 5.76 16.74
CA GLY A 9 -21.71 5.18 15.46
C GLY A 9 -23.19 4.77 15.34
N ALA A 10 -23.94 4.70 16.44
CA ALA A 10 -25.40 4.51 16.39
C ALA A 10 -26.11 5.86 16.21
N ILE A 11 -27.04 5.96 15.25
CA ILE A 11 -27.85 7.16 14.98
C ILE A 11 -29.29 6.90 15.45
N SER A 12 -29.92 7.88 16.10
CA SER A 12 -31.30 7.76 16.59
C SER A 12 -32.14 8.98 16.18
N GLY A 13 -33.19 8.72 15.40
CA GLY A 13 -34.15 9.72 14.93
C GLY A 13 -33.88 10.28 13.54
N THR A 14 -34.86 11.05 13.02
CA THR A 14 -34.74 11.79 11.75
C THR A 14 -33.54 12.75 11.82
N ALA A 15 -32.55 12.54 10.95
CA ALA A 15 -31.27 13.22 10.97
C ALA A 15 -30.99 13.93 9.64
N GLY A 16 -30.39 15.11 9.70
CA GLY A 16 -29.72 15.72 8.55
C GLY A 16 -28.28 15.24 8.39
N ILE A 17 -27.76 15.33 7.17
CA ILE A 17 -26.45 14.82 6.78
C ILE A 17 -25.77 15.78 5.81
N ALA A 18 -24.47 16.04 5.99
CA ALA A 18 -23.68 16.88 5.10
C ALA A 18 -22.25 16.36 4.94
N LEU A 19 -21.60 16.75 3.85
CA LEU A 19 -20.20 16.44 3.54
C LEU A 19 -19.33 17.69 3.63
N ASP A 20 -18.18 17.65 4.29
CA ASP A 20 -17.19 18.73 4.15
C ASP A 20 -16.37 18.62 2.87
N ARG A 21 -15.54 19.65 2.60
CA ARG A 21 -14.67 19.70 1.42
C ARG A 21 -13.63 18.60 1.34
N SER A 22 -13.35 17.92 2.45
CA SER A 22 -12.41 16.79 2.51
C SER A 22 -13.11 15.44 2.39
N GLY A 23 -14.44 15.43 2.23
CA GLY A 23 -15.25 14.22 2.09
C GLY A 23 -15.67 13.59 3.42
N TYR A 24 -15.51 14.27 4.56
CA TYR A 24 -16.03 13.76 5.83
C TYR A 24 -17.55 13.97 5.92
N ILE A 25 -18.26 12.97 6.41
CA ILE A 25 -19.70 12.97 6.60
C ILE A 25 -20.02 13.46 8.01
N TYR A 26 -20.98 14.37 8.14
CA TYR A 26 -21.50 14.86 9.41
C TYR A 26 -22.98 14.52 9.51
N VAL A 27 -23.42 14.00 10.66
CA VAL A 27 -24.80 13.59 10.90
C VAL A 27 -25.33 14.24 12.17
N ALA A 28 -26.48 14.91 12.07
CA ALA A 28 -27.23 15.43 13.20
C ALA A 28 -28.03 14.31 13.89
N ASP A 29 -27.50 13.77 14.98
CA ASP A 29 -28.09 12.65 15.70
C ASP A 29 -29.15 13.12 16.70
N ARG A 30 -30.35 13.34 16.17
CA ARG A 30 -31.46 14.07 16.82
C ARG A 30 -31.78 13.59 18.23
N HIS A 31 -32.07 12.30 18.41
CA HIS A 31 -32.52 11.79 19.72
C HIS A 31 -31.37 11.53 20.69
N ASN A 32 -30.13 11.45 20.19
CA ASN A 32 -28.94 11.37 21.04
C ASN A 32 -28.34 12.75 21.36
N HIS A 33 -28.92 13.84 20.85
CA HIS A 33 -28.52 15.21 21.16
C HIS A 33 -27.04 15.50 20.86
N ARG A 34 -26.54 15.01 19.73
CA ARG A 34 -25.13 15.13 19.31
C ARG A 34 -24.99 15.27 17.80
N VAL A 35 -23.79 15.61 17.35
CA VAL A 35 -23.35 15.47 15.96
C VAL A 35 -22.27 14.40 15.89
N GLN A 36 -22.30 13.59 14.83
CA GLN A 36 -21.31 12.56 14.57
C GLN A 36 -20.59 12.85 13.26
N LYS A 37 -19.28 12.62 13.23
CA LYS A 37 -18.41 12.74 12.05
C LYS A 37 -17.93 11.34 11.64
N PHE A 38 -17.96 11.09 10.34
CA PHE A 38 -17.47 9.88 9.70
C PHE A 38 -16.53 10.22 8.55
N ASP A 39 -15.65 9.30 8.16
CA ASP A 39 -14.91 9.43 6.90
C ASP A 39 -15.81 9.13 5.69
N ALA A 40 -15.27 9.30 4.49
CA ALA A 40 -15.98 9.07 3.23
C ALA A 40 -16.47 7.61 3.08
N ASP A 41 -15.86 6.68 3.80
CA ASP A 41 -16.22 5.26 3.82
C ASP A 41 -17.26 4.93 4.92
N GLY A 42 -17.71 5.93 5.67
CA GLY A 42 -18.71 5.79 6.72
C GLY A 42 -18.17 5.31 8.07
N ASN A 43 -16.84 5.27 8.27
CA ASN A 43 -16.26 4.93 9.56
C ASN A 43 -16.43 6.07 10.55
N PHE A 44 -16.88 5.76 11.76
CA PHE A 44 -17.01 6.75 12.83
C PHE A 44 -15.64 7.32 13.22
N ILE A 45 -15.53 8.65 13.24
CA ILE A 45 -14.33 9.37 13.66
C ILE A 45 -14.51 9.94 15.06
N LEU A 46 -15.51 10.79 15.24
CA LEU A 46 -15.77 11.47 16.50
C LEU A 46 -17.23 11.90 16.61
N ALA A 47 -17.66 12.18 17.83
CA ALA A 47 -18.96 12.76 18.12
C ALA A 47 -18.79 13.87 19.15
N TRP A 48 -19.61 14.91 19.04
CA TRP A 48 -19.64 15.98 20.02
C TRP A 48 -21.07 16.40 20.33
N GLY A 49 -21.22 16.97 21.51
CA GLY A 49 -22.50 17.40 22.04
C GLY A 49 -23.15 16.42 23.00
N SER A 50 -24.05 16.98 23.79
CA SER A 50 -24.85 16.26 24.78
C SER A 50 -26.18 17.00 24.97
N LYS A 51 -27.17 16.36 25.59
CA LYS A 51 -28.45 16.99 25.87
C LYS A 51 -28.29 18.19 26.80
N GLY A 52 -28.68 19.38 26.35
CA GLY A 52 -28.66 20.57 27.20
C GLY A 52 -28.79 21.90 26.46
N GLY A 53 -28.79 22.99 27.22
CA GLY A 53 -29.06 24.34 26.71
C GLY A 53 -27.82 25.20 26.48
N GLU A 54 -26.65 24.76 26.94
CA GLU A 54 -25.39 25.50 26.86
C GLU A 54 -24.75 25.41 25.46
N ASP A 55 -23.76 26.26 25.20
CA ASP A 55 -22.93 26.19 24.00
C ASP A 55 -22.25 24.81 23.90
N GLY A 56 -22.33 24.19 22.72
CA GLY A 56 -21.85 22.83 22.49
C GLY A 56 -22.79 21.73 22.98
N GLN A 57 -23.91 22.04 23.65
CA GLN A 57 -24.98 21.08 23.95
C GLN A 57 -26.15 21.23 22.96
N PHE A 58 -26.96 20.20 22.77
CA PHE A 58 -28.10 20.21 21.85
C PHE A 58 -29.43 19.79 22.48
N GLN A 59 -30.53 20.32 21.97
CA GLN A 59 -31.89 19.90 22.25
C GLN A 59 -32.57 19.50 20.94
N GLU A 60 -32.39 18.24 20.52
CA GLU A 60 -32.86 17.73 19.22
C GLU A 60 -32.25 18.48 18.02
N PRO A 61 -30.95 18.28 17.73
CA PRO A 61 -30.37 18.79 16.51
C PRO A 61 -31.12 18.18 15.31
N ARG A 62 -31.48 19.01 14.32
CA ARG A 62 -32.38 18.60 13.22
C ARG A 62 -31.62 18.39 11.93
N ASP A 63 -30.72 19.30 11.59
CA ASP A 63 -30.00 19.28 10.33
C ASP A 63 -28.59 19.85 10.49
N VAL A 64 -27.73 19.55 9.51
CA VAL A 64 -26.33 19.95 9.47
C VAL A 64 -25.93 20.40 8.07
N ALA A 65 -25.15 21.47 7.98
CA ALA A 65 -24.53 21.92 6.75
C ALA A 65 -23.06 22.27 6.98
N THR A 66 -22.25 22.17 5.94
CA THR A 66 -20.81 22.45 5.97
C THR A 66 -20.50 23.61 5.03
N SER A 67 -19.60 24.50 5.44
CA SER A 67 -19.05 25.54 4.56
C SER A 67 -17.77 26.10 5.16
N VAL A 68 -17.21 27.12 4.51
CA VAL A 68 -16.11 27.90 5.07
C VAL A 68 -16.66 29.18 5.66
N PHE A 69 -16.40 29.43 6.94
CA PHE A 69 -16.72 30.67 7.64
C PHE A 69 -15.43 31.34 8.08
N ASN A 70 -15.23 32.62 7.76
CA ASN A 70 -14.01 33.37 8.11
C ASN A 70 -12.69 32.66 7.72
N GLY A 71 -12.71 31.87 6.64
CA GLY A 71 -11.54 31.12 6.17
C GLY A 71 -11.29 29.77 6.88
N GLN A 72 -12.22 29.31 7.74
CA GLN A 72 -12.14 28.02 8.42
C GLN A 72 -13.31 27.12 8.02
N GLU A 73 -13.06 25.82 7.84
CA GLU A 73 -14.14 24.83 7.67
C GLU A 73 -15.04 24.86 8.91
N THR A 74 -16.35 24.94 8.68
CA THR A 74 -17.36 25.21 9.69
C THR A 74 -18.60 24.36 9.46
N ILE A 75 -19.06 23.74 10.54
CA ILE A 75 -20.21 22.85 10.59
C ILE A 75 -21.34 23.61 11.28
N TYR A 76 -22.40 23.89 10.54
CA TYR A 76 -23.60 24.58 11.00
C TYR A 76 -24.64 23.55 11.39
N VAL A 77 -25.19 23.66 12.59
CA VAL A 77 -26.15 22.69 13.14
C VAL A 77 -27.39 23.41 13.59
N THR A 78 -28.55 23.02 13.09
CA THR A 78 -29.83 23.53 13.60
C THR A 78 -30.21 22.79 14.87
N ASP A 79 -30.13 23.48 16.00
CA ASP A 79 -30.58 22.97 17.28
C ASP A 79 -32.08 23.27 17.45
N GLY A 80 -32.92 22.39 16.89
CA GLY A 80 -34.35 22.62 16.72
C GLY A 80 -35.08 22.92 18.03
N GLY A 81 -34.94 22.04 19.02
CA GLY A 81 -35.51 22.25 20.36
C GLY A 81 -34.80 23.35 21.14
N GLY A 82 -33.55 23.67 20.80
CA GLY A 82 -32.80 24.80 21.37
C GLY A 82 -33.19 26.15 20.76
N HIS A 83 -33.92 26.14 19.64
CA HIS A 83 -34.34 27.30 18.87
C HIS A 83 -33.17 28.23 18.47
N ARG A 84 -32.07 27.62 18.05
CA ARG A 84 -30.83 28.30 17.66
C ARG A 84 -30.09 27.50 16.57
N ILE A 85 -29.07 28.12 15.99
CA ILE A 85 -28.07 27.44 15.15
C ILE A 85 -26.74 27.49 15.89
N GLN A 86 -25.98 26.41 15.88
CA GLN A 86 -24.64 26.36 16.47
C GLN A 86 -23.60 26.01 15.41
N LEU A 87 -22.46 26.68 15.48
CA LEU A 87 -21.34 26.54 14.55
C LEU A 87 -20.19 25.83 15.26
N PHE A 88 -19.57 24.88 14.58
CA PHE A 88 -18.46 24.08 15.09
C PHE A 88 -17.34 23.97 14.06
N ASN A 89 -16.13 23.72 14.53
CA ASN A 89 -15.03 23.30 13.65
C ASN A 89 -15.10 21.77 13.41
N PRO A 90 -14.30 21.23 12.46
CA PRO A 90 -14.29 19.78 12.15
C PRO A 90 -13.87 18.85 13.29
N ASP A 91 -13.31 19.41 14.38
CA ASP A 91 -12.92 18.68 15.59
C ASP A 91 -14.05 18.68 16.65
N GLY A 92 -15.19 19.31 16.35
CA GLY A 92 -16.35 19.41 17.25
C GLY A 92 -16.27 20.51 18.31
N ALA A 93 -15.30 21.42 18.21
CA ALA A 93 -15.22 22.58 19.08
C ALA A 93 -16.25 23.64 18.68
N HIS A 94 -17.02 24.13 19.64
CA HIS A 94 -17.99 25.20 19.44
C HIS A 94 -17.28 26.51 19.06
N MET A 95 -17.80 27.17 18.03
CA MET A 95 -17.25 28.42 17.49
C MET A 95 -18.19 29.59 17.77
N ALA A 96 -19.48 29.42 17.51
CA ALA A 96 -20.48 30.47 17.68
C ALA A 96 -21.89 29.90 17.81
N THR A 97 -22.76 30.69 18.44
CA THR A 97 -24.20 30.43 18.51
C THR A 97 -24.94 31.56 17.83
N TRP A 98 -25.83 31.22 16.90
CA TRP A 98 -26.65 32.16 16.16
C TRP A 98 -28.12 32.02 16.52
N GLY A 99 -28.74 33.17 16.75
CA GLY A 99 -30.16 33.29 17.04
C GLY A 99 -30.60 32.83 18.42
N ARG A 100 -31.89 33.05 18.69
CA ARG A 100 -32.56 32.72 19.96
C ARG A 100 -34.02 32.42 19.73
N ARG A 101 -34.70 31.85 20.73
CA ARG A 101 -36.15 31.59 20.69
C ARG A 101 -36.96 32.83 20.30
N SER A 102 -37.87 32.70 19.34
CA SER A 102 -38.82 33.74 18.91
C SER A 102 -40.01 33.88 19.86
N THR A 103 -40.73 35.01 19.74
CA THR A 103 -42.01 35.22 20.44
C THR A 103 -43.18 34.78 19.55
N LYS A 104 -44.26 34.27 20.16
CA LYS A 104 -45.39 33.68 19.41
C LYS A 104 -46.17 34.66 18.52
N THR A 105 -46.04 35.97 18.75
CA THR A 105 -46.92 36.99 18.16
C THR A 105 -46.23 37.93 17.17
N ALA A 106 -44.90 38.01 17.18
CA ALA A 106 -44.13 38.87 16.27
C ALA A 106 -42.65 38.43 16.23
N PRO A 107 -42.30 37.38 15.48
CA PRO A 107 -40.94 36.86 15.46
C PRO A 107 -39.99 37.85 14.74
N ALA A 108 -39.03 38.42 15.48
CA ALA A 108 -38.02 39.31 14.90
C ALA A 108 -37.02 38.54 14.02
N PRO A 109 -36.42 39.15 12.99
CA PRO A 109 -35.29 38.57 12.26
C PRO A 109 -34.18 38.11 13.22
N GLY A 110 -33.56 36.96 12.91
CA GLY A 110 -32.51 36.34 13.74
C GLY A 110 -33.05 35.61 14.98
N THR A 111 -34.37 35.50 15.15
CA THR A 111 -34.99 34.62 16.15
C THR A 111 -35.64 33.41 15.48
N TYR A 112 -35.71 32.27 16.17
CA TYR A 112 -36.18 31.00 15.60
C TYR A 112 -37.20 30.33 16.50
N TRP A 113 -38.08 29.51 15.91
CA TRP A 113 -38.95 28.59 16.63
C TRP A 113 -38.97 27.24 15.91
N GLU A 114 -38.10 26.36 16.40
CA GLU A 114 -37.85 25.01 15.88
C GLU A 114 -37.23 25.06 14.49
N PRO A 115 -36.04 25.65 14.34
CA PRO A 115 -35.34 25.61 13.06
C PRO A 115 -35.11 24.15 12.63
N THR A 116 -35.27 23.87 11.34
CA THR A 116 -35.09 22.52 10.77
C THR A 116 -34.04 22.51 9.68
N GLY A 117 -34.43 22.60 8.40
CA GLY A 117 -33.50 22.54 7.28
C GLY A 117 -32.47 23.68 7.31
N ILE A 118 -31.22 23.37 6.97
CA ILE A 118 -30.13 24.33 6.81
C ILE A 118 -29.29 24.01 5.59
N ILE A 119 -29.01 25.02 4.77
CA ILE A 119 -28.12 24.89 3.62
C ILE A 119 -27.24 26.13 3.47
N VAL A 120 -26.10 25.97 2.80
CA VAL A 120 -25.18 27.07 2.51
C VAL A 120 -24.97 27.19 1.01
N ASP A 121 -25.14 28.39 0.45
CA ASP A 121 -24.91 28.63 -0.97
C ASP A 121 -23.42 28.85 -1.30
N ALA A 122 -23.09 28.88 -2.60
CA ALA A 122 -21.73 29.13 -3.08
C ALA A 122 -21.17 30.51 -2.66
N SER A 123 -22.03 31.45 -2.28
CA SER A 123 -21.63 32.76 -1.73
C SER A 123 -21.44 32.76 -0.21
N GLN A 124 -21.48 31.57 0.43
CA GLN A 124 -21.39 31.36 1.88
C GLN A 124 -22.58 31.93 2.67
N SER A 125 -23.71 32.16 2.00
CA SER A 125 -24.93 32.55 2.72
C SER A 125 -25.65 31.32 3.25
N VAL A 126 -26.05 31.37 4.51
CA VAL A 126 -26.74 30.28 5.22
C VAL A 126 -28.24 30.52 5.18
N TYR A 127 -29.01 29.54 4.71
CA TYR A 127 -30.48 29.56 4.69
C TYR A 127 -31.02 28.58 5.72
N VAL A 128 -32.00 29.01 6.51
CA VAL A 128 -32.57 28.21 7.59
C VAL A 128 -34.10 28.23 7.52
N ALA A 129 -34.71 27.05 7.59
CA ALA A 129 -36.14 26.88 7.68
C ALA A 129 -36.61 27.08 9.14
N ASP A 130 -37.30 28.18 9.40
CA ASP A 130 -37.84 28.54 10.71
C ASP A 130 -39.27 27.98 10.84
N LYS A 131 -39.34 26.69 11.15
CA LYS A 131 -40.52 25.82 10.96
C LYS A 131 -41.81 26.38 11.55
N GLN A 132 -41.83 26.75 12.83
CA GLN A 132 -43.07 27.16 13.49
C GLN A 132 -43.47 28.60 13.14
N ASN A 133 -42.50 29.45 12.81
CA ASN A 133 -42.77 30.81 12.34
C ASN A 133 -43.21 30.83 10.86
N GLY A 134 -43.06 29.72 10.12
CA GLY A 134 -43.50 29.58 8.73
C GLY A 134 -42.71 30.49 7.78
N ARG A 135 -41.40 30.59 7.97
CA ARG A 135 -40.53 31.50 7.21
C ARG A 135 -39.15 30.89 6.96
N ILE A 136 -38.44 31.44 5.97
CA ILE A 136 -37.03 31.13 5.70
C ILE A 136 -36.19 32.34 6.07
N GLN A 137 -35.03 32.11 6.69
CA GLN A 137 -34.08 33.17 7.03
C GLN A 137 -32.75 32.93 6.33
N LYS A 138 -32.18 33.96 5.68
CA LYS A 138 -30.82 33.96 5.11
C LYS A 138 -29.91 34.86 5.92
N MET A 139 -28.68 34.41 6.11
CA MET A 139 -27.66 35.14 6.86
C MET A 139 -26.28 34.99 6.21
N SER A 140 -25.52 36.09 6.17
CA SER A 140 -24.23 36.15 5.46
C SER A 140 -23.01 36.21 6.41
N SER A 141 -23.16 36.78 7.61
CA SER A 141 -22.04 36.99 8.55
C SER A 141 -22.41 36.93 10.04
N GLY A 142 -23.66 36.58 10.37
CA GLY A 142 -24.16 36.50 11.75
C GLY A 142 -25.63 36.86 11.89
N ALA A 143 -26.12 36.97 13.13
CA ALA A 143 -27.53 37.22 13.45
C ALA A 143 -28.00 38.68 13.21
N GLU A 144 -27.12 39.56 12.72
CA GLU A 144 -27.40 40.99 12.50
C GLU A 144 -27.75 41.30 11.02
N ASP A 145 -27.35 40.46 10.08
CA ASP A 145 -27.66 40.58 8.64
C ASP A 145 -28.60 39.44 8.23
N VAL A 146 -29.86 39.53 8.68
CA VAL A 146 -30.86 38.48 8.47
C VAL A 146 -31.95 38.96 7.52
N LYS A 147 -32.00 38.35 6.33
CA LYS A 147 -33.13 38.48 5.41
C LYS A 147 -34.17 37.42 5.73
N VAL A 148 -35.44 37.79 5.65
CA VAL A 148 -36.57 36.93 6.01
C VAL A 148 -37.56 36.85 4.85
N TRP A 149 -38.02 35.64 4.53
CA TRP A 149 -39.09 35.43 3.55
C TRP A 149 -40.20 34.55 4.11
N GLY A 150 -41.42 34.86 3.68
CA GLY A 150 -42.62 34.13 4.03
C GLY A 150 -43.14 34.41 5.43
N ALA A 151 -44.33 33.86 5.65
CA ALA A 151 -45.05 33.89 6.90
C ALA A 151 -45.92 32.63 6.97
N ARG A 152 -46.40 32.30 8.16
CA ARG A 152 -47.29 31.16 8.33
C ARG A 152 -48.58 31.33 7.52
N GLY A 153 -48.87 30.37 6.64
CA GLY A 153 -50.12 30.37 5.86
C GLY A 153 -50.05 29.50 4.60
N THR A 154 -51.06 29.62 3.75
CA THR A 154 -51.30 28.78 2.56
C THR A 154 -51.02 29.51 1.24
N ASP A 155 -50.94 30.84 1.28
CA ASP A 155 -50.79 31.65 0.06
C ASP A 155 -49.39 31.47 -0.55
N LYS A 156 -49.20 32.02 -1.74
CA LYS A 156 -47.91 31.99 -2.44
C LYS A 156 -46.84 32.70 -1.60
N GLY A 157 -45.69 32.04 -1.40
CA GLY A 157 -44.63 32.55 -0.55
C GLY A 157 -44.89 32.45 0.96
N GLN A 158 -46.06 31.93 1.39
CA GLN A 158 -46.32 31.54 2.78
C GLN A 158 -46.01 30.04 2.97
N PHE A 159 -45.74 29.64 4.21
CA PHE A 159 -45.36 28.26 4.54
C PHE A 159 -46.12 27.72 5.75
N LYS A 160 -46.40 26.42 5.78
CA LYS A 160 -46.80 25.69 6.99
C LYS A 160 -45.81 24.54 7.22
N LEU A 161 -45.01 24.71 8.27
CA LEU A 161 -43.94 23.79 8.65
C LEU A 161 -42.90 23.59 7.53
N PRO A 162 -42.24 24.67 7.04
CA PRO A 162 -41.13 24.52 6.10
C PRO A 162 -40.04 23.63 6.73
N ALA A 163 -39.49 22.72 5.93
CA ALA A 163 -38.52 21.72 6.36
C ALA A 163 -37.27 21.74 5.49
N GLY A 164 -37.05 20.71 4.66
CA GLY A 164 -35.88 20.60 3.81
C GLY A 164 -35.76 21.71 2.76
N LEU A 165 -34.51 22.04 2.46
CA LEU A 165 -34.11 23.14 1.58
C LEU A 165 -33.09 22.62 0.56
N ALA A 166 -33.19 23.07 -0.69
CA ALA A 166 -32.15 22.82 -1.69
C ALA A 166 -31.91 24.04 -2.58
N ILE A 167 -30.68 24.21 -3.06
CA ILE A 167 -30.35 25.20 -4.08
C ILE A 167 -30.20 24.49 -5.42
N GLY A 168 -30.98 24.89 -6.40
CA GLY A 168 -30.83 24.40 -7.77
C GLY A 168 -29.63 25.03 -8.48
N ASN A 169 -29.23 24.39 -9.59
CA ASN A 169 -28.12 24.86 -10.43
C ASN A 169 -28.32 26.27 -11.01
N ASP A 170 -29.56 26.77 -11.04
CA ASP A 170 -29.91 28.13 -11.47
C ASP A 170 -29.91 29.15 -10.31
N GLY A 171 -29.48 28.74 -9.11
CA GLY A 171 -29.45 29.56 -7.90
C GLY A 171 -30.79 29.65 -7.16
N SER A 172 -31.84 28.96 -7.63
CA SER A 172 -33.15 29.00 -6.97
C SER A 172 -33.18 28.14 -5.70
N LEU A 173 -33.83 28.64 -4.66
CA LEU A 173 -34.13 27.91 -3.44
C LEU A 173 -35.42 27.09 -3.60
N TYR A 174 -35.37 25.80 -3.29
CA TYR A 174 -36.51 24.90 -3.20
C TYR A 174 -36.81 24.63 -1.73
N ILE A 175 -38.08 24.68 -1.35
CA ILE A 175 -38.54 24.53 0.03
C ILE A 175 -39.64 23.47 0.10
N ALA A 176 -39.42 22.43 0.90
CA ALA A 176 -40.46 21.50 1.32
C ALA A 176 -41.42 22.18 2.31
N ASP A 177 -42.68 22.29 1.92
CA ASP A 177 -43.75 22.94 2.69
C ASP A 177 -44.73 21.87 3.19
N GLN A 178 -44.35 21.21 4.30
CA GLN A 178 -44.88 19.92 4.76
C GLN A 178 -46.41 19.86 4.80
N GLU A 179 -47.05 20.83 5.46
CA GLU A 179 -48.51 20.82 5.72
C GLU A 179 -49.31 21.54 4.62
N ASN A 180 -48.63 22.14 3.66
CA ASN A 180 -49.26 22.65 2.45
C ASN A 180 -49.11 21.67 1.29
N HIS A 181 -48.55 20.47 1.53
CA HIS A 181 -48.49 19.37 0.57
C HIS A 181 -47.77 19.75 -0.73
N ARG A 182 -46.76 20.63 -0.63
CA ARG A 182 -46.11 21.23 -1.80
C ARG A 182 -44.61 21.44 -1.62
N VAL A 183 -43.91 21.61 -2.75
CA VAL A 183 -42.59 22.22 -2.80
C VAL A 183 -42.70 23.58 -3.50
N GLN A 184 -42.08 24.60 -2.94
CA GLN A 184 -42.02 25.94 -3.53
C GLN A 184 -40.61 26.25 -4.01
N LYS A 185 -40.49 26.85 -5.21
CA LYS A 185 -39.23 27.35 -5.77
C LYS A 185 -39.17 28.88 -5.65
N ILE A 186 -38.00 29.43 -5.33
CA ILE A 186 -37.76 30.87 -5.15
C ILE A 186 -36.47 31.22 -5.87
N LYS A 187 -36.57 32.02 -6.93
CA LYS A 187 -35.43 32.29 -7.84
C LYS A 187 -34.64 33.55 -7.51
N ASN A 188 -35.22 34.51 -6.77
CA ASN A 188 -34.55 35.74 -6.32
C ASN A 188 -35.27 36.38 -5.12
N GLU A 189 -34.59 37.31 -4.45
CA GLU A 189 -35.06 38.05 -3.27
C GLU A 189 -36.47 38.64 -3.46
N GLY A 190 -37.49 37.95 -2.96
CA GLY A 190 -38.89 38.43 -2.99
C GLY A 190 -39.71 38.04 -4.23
N ASP A 191 -39.13 37.36 -5.23
CA ASP A 191 -39.88 36.87 -6.40
C ASP A 191 -40.25 35.39 -6.20
N CYS A 192 -41.49 35.13 -5.79
CA CYS A 192 -42.05 33.77 -5.77
C CYS A 192 -42.20 33.28 -7.21
N LEU A 193 -41.53 32.18 -7.55
CA LEU A 193 -41.67 31.53 -8.86
C LEU A 193 -41.96 30.04 -8.64
N VAL A 194 -43.23 29.70 -8.87
CA VAL A 194 -43.78 28.36 -9.09
C VAL A 194 -44.18 27.58 -7.82
N ARG A 195 -45.50 27.35 -7.70
CA ARG A 195 -46.13 26.32 -6.86
C ARG A 195 -46.02 25.02 -7.64
N LEU A 196 -45.24 24.05 -7.16
CA LEU A 196 -44.95 22.89 -7.99
C LEU A 196 -46.03 21.80 -7.89
N PHE A 197 -46.63 21.46 -6.74
CA PHE A 197 -47.61 20.33 -6.66
C PHE A 197 -48.56 20.42 -5.43
N ALA A 198 -49.80 19.91 -5.52
CA ALA A 198 -50.73 19.59 -4.40
C ALA A 198 -51.97 18.81 -4.92
N PRO A 199 -52.64 17.96 -4.11
CA PRO A 199 -54.01 17.54 -4.39
C PRO A 199 -55.01 18.57 -3.81
N GLY A 200 -56.08 18.86 -4.54
CA GLY A 200 -57.36 19.25 -3.95
C GLY A 200 -57.39 20.47 -3.02
N ALA A 201 -56.89 21.64 -3.43
CA ALA A 201 -57.30 22.90 -2.81
C ALA A 201 -58.66 23.34 -3.39
N THR A 202 -59.76 22.82 -2.86
CA THR A 202 -61.09 23.40 -3.09
C THR A 202 -61.19 24.73 -2.33
N GLY A 203 -60.77 25.81 -2.98
CA GLY A 203 -60.93 27.15 -2.45
C GLY A 203 -60.43 28.16 -3.46
N GLU A 204 -61.36 28.79 -4.18
CA GLU A 204 -61.05 29.97 -4.96
C GLU A 204 -60.47 31.05 -4.03
N PRO A 205 -59.34 31.69 -4.37
CA PRO A 205 -58.90 32.87 -3.65
C PRO A 205 -59.80 34.04 -4.03
N GLU A 206 -60.59 34.53 -3.08
CA GLU A 206 -61.20 35.86 -3.18
C GLU A 206 -60.08 36.88 -3.35
N ALA A 207 -60.13 37.62 -4.46
CA ALA A 207 -59.21 38.69 -4.76
C ALA A 207 -59.50 39.88 -3.84
N SER A 208 -58.61 40.16 -2.89
CA SER A 208 -58.40 41.53 -2.42
C SER A 208 -56.96 41.76 -1.94
N GLU A 209 -56.26 42.59 -2.71
CA GLU A 209 -55.16 43.48 -2.34
C GLU A 209 -53.94 42.90 -1.60
N ALA A 210 -52.97 42.39 -2.36
CA ALA A 210 -51.55 42.42 -1.99
C ALA A 210 -50.67 42.53 -3.25
N THR A 211 -50.28 43.75 -3.60
CA THR A 211 -49.31 44.06 -4.64
C THR A 211 -47.92 43.50 -4.28
N VAL A 212 -47.40 42.58 -5.11
CA VAL A 212 -45.98 42.36 -5.52
C VAL A 212 -45.77 40.98 -6.20
N PHE A 213 -46.69 40.01 -6.10
CA PHE A 213 -46.46 38.64 -6.60
C PHE A 213 -47.19 38.27 -7.93
N GLU A 214 -47.07 39.08 -8.97
CA GLU A 214 -47.91 38.97 -10.18
C GLU A 214 -47.38 38.11 -11.36
N ARG A 215 -46.35 37.27 -11.20
CA ARG A 215 -45.88 36.37 -12.29
C ARG A 215 -45.55 34.95 -11.83
N CYS A 216 -46.55 34.23 -11.34
CA CYS A 216 -46.43 32.79 -11.05
C CYS A 216 -47.06 31.97 -12.19
N VAL A 217 -46.27 31.15 -12.89
CA VAL A 217 -46.80 30.09 -13.77
C VAL A 217 -47.16 28.88 -12.89
N GLU A 218 -48.34 28.33 -13.13
CA GLU A 218 -48.88 27.16 -12.43
C GLU A 218 -48.68 25.93 -13.32
N VAL A 219 -48.02 24.89 -12.80
CA VAL A 219 -47.90 23.59 -13.47
C VAL A 219 -48.64 22.60 -12.60
N VAL A 220 -49.84 22.21 -13.02
CA VAL A 220 -50.66 21.19 -12.34
C VAL A 220 -50.66 19.96 -13.23
N GLY A 221 -50.04 18.89 -12.76
CA GLY A 221 -50.23 17.54 -13.30
C GLY A 221 -50.95 16.67 -12.27
N ASP A 222 -51.79 15.74 -12.72
CA ASP A 222 -52.51 14.80 -11.85
C ASP A 222 -51.60 13.70 -11.27
N GLU A 223 -50.33 13.64 -11.69
CA GLU A 223 -49.31 12.67 -11.26
C GLU A 223 -48.21 13.36 -10.43
N GLY A 224 -47.75 12.72 -9.34
CA GLY A 224 -46.64 13.23 -8.52
C GLY A 224 -47.02 14.15 -7.35
N ILE A 225 -48.24 13.99 -6.81
CA ILE A 225 -48.74 14.72 -5.65
C ILE A 225 -47.92 14.41 -4.37
N PHE A 226 -47.69 15.40 -3.50
CA PHE A 226 -47.06 15.18 -2.18
C PHE A 226 -48.08 15.11 -1.05
N GLU A 227 -47.88 14.21 -0.09
CA GLU A 227 -48.67 14.14 1.14
C GLU A 227 -47.95 14.76 2.34
N ARG A 228 -46.63 14.58 2.48
CA ARG A 228 -45.85 15.36 3.45
C ARG A 228 -44.40 15.48 2.99
N PRO A 229 -44.08 16.43 2.09
CA PRO A 229 -42.73 16.60 1.60
C PRO A 229 -41.84 17.08 2.75
N ALA A 230 -40.83 16.30 3.13
CA ALA A 230 -39.96 16.61 4.26
C ALA A 230 -38.59 17.11 3.85
N GLU A 231 -38.03 16.59 2.75
CA GLU A 231 -36.70 16.93 2.27
C GLU A 231 -36.73 17.20 0.76
N VAL A 232 -35.88 18.11 0.28
CA VAL A 232 -35.72 18.39 -1.15
C VAL A 232 -34.24 18.36 -1.48
N ALA A 233 -33.86 17.78 -2.62
CA ALA A 233 -32.52 17.81 -3.16
C ALA A 233 -32.56 18.13 -4.66
N VAL A 234 -31.48 18.69 -5.21
CA VAL A 234 -31.34 18.94 -6.65
C VAL A 234 -30.05 18.30 -7.13
N ASP A 235 -30.11 17.52 -8.21
CA ASP A 235 -28.94 16.85 -8.75
C ASP A 235 -28.18 17.66 -9.81
N ARG A 236 -27.05 17.11 -10.29
CA ARG A 236 -26.17 17.73 -11.28
C ARG A 236 -26.86 18.05 -12.61
N GLU A 237 -27.84 17.25 -13.02
CA GLU A 237 -28.64 17.49 -14.22
C GLU A 237 -29.77 18.49 -13.98
N GLY A 238 -29.95 18.91 -12.72
CA GLY A 238 -30.94 19.88 -12.29
C GLY A 238 -32.26 19.27 -11.85
N ARG A 239 -32.39 17.94 -11.82
CA ARG A 239 -33.65 17.27 -11.43
C ARG A 239 -33.88 17.44 -9.93
N VAL A 240 -35.13 17.62 -9.54
CA VAL A 240 -35.56 17.86 -8.17
C VAL A 240 -36.03 16.54 -7.57
N LEU A 241 -35.43 16.12 -6.46
CA LEU A 241 -35.86 14.97 -5.66
C LEU A 241 -36.56 15.47 -4.40
N VAL A 242 -37.68 14.84 -4.05
CA VAL A 242 -38.49 15.22 -2.88
C VAL A 242 -38.81 13.98 -2.07
N ALA A 243 -38.43 13.96 -0.80
CA ALA A 243 -38.81 12.89 0.13
C ALA A 243 -40.21 13.20 0.68
N ASP A 244 -41.18 12.36 0.35
CA ASP A 244 -42.53 12.39 0.88
C ASP A 244 -42.66 11.32 1.97
N ILE A 245 -42.70 11.78 3.22
CA ILE A 245 -42.55 10.90 4.38
C ILE A 245 -43.87 10.28 4.84
N GLU A 246 -45.02 10.81 4.42
CA GLU A 246 -46.32 10.20 4.74
C GLU A 246 -46.54 8.97 3.87
N GLU A 247 -46.30 9.13 2.57
CA GLU A 247 -46.36 8.03 1.58
C GLU A 247 -45.09 7.18 1.54
N ARG A 248 -44.08 7.50 2.37
CA ARG A 248 -42.79 6.79 2.46
C ARG A 248 -42.12 6.59 1.11
N ARG A 249 -42.09 7.65 0.31
CA ARG A 249 -41.57 7.62 -1.05
C ARG A 249 -40.67 8.81 -1.35
N ILE A 250 -39.82 8.69 -2.35
CA ILE A 250 -39.07 9.79 -2.94
C ILE A 250 -39.65 10.02 -4.32
N LEU A 251 -39.89 11.27 -4.71
CA LEU A 251 -40.39 11.63 -6.04
C LEU A 251 -39.33 12.44 -6.78
N GLN A 252 -39.22 12.23 -8.09
CA GLN A 252 -38.33 12.95 -8.99
C GLN A 252 -39.13 13.80 -9.98
N PHE A 253 -38.66 15.01 -10.19
CA PHE A 253 -39.20 15.98 -11.13
C PHE A 253 -38.08 16.65 -11.92
N ASP A 254 -38.44 17.21 -13.07
CA ASP A 254 -37.60 18.20 -13.74
C ASP A 254 -37.69 19.57 -13.07
N GLN A 255 -36.80 20.50 -13.44
CA GLN A 255 -36.78 21.88 -12.94
C GLN A 255 -38.04 22.69 -13.24
N ASP A 256 -38.81 22.27 -14.24
CA ASP A 256 -40.08 22.89 -14.63
C ASP A 256 -41.29 22.29 -13.91
N GLY A 257 -41.08 21.28 -13.07
CA GLY A 257 -42.14 20.58 -12.36
C GLY A 257 -42.74 19.39 -13.11
N THR A 258 -42.11 18.91 -14.19
CA THR A 258 -42.59 17.69 -14.84
C THR A 258 -42.26 16.47 -13.96
N TYR A 259 -43.28 15.73 -13.52
CA TYR A 259 -43.09 14.45 -12.79
C TYR A 259 -42.37 13.44 -13.67
N ARG A 260 -41.40 12.74 -13.08
CA ARG A 260 -40.62 11.71 -13.77
C ARG A 260 -40.89 10.32 -13.22
N LYS A 261 -40.75 10.15 -11.91
CA LYS A 261 -40.90 8.86 -11.23
C LYS A 261 -40.92 9.02 -9.72
N ALA A 262 -41.31 7.97 -9.02
CA ALA A 262 -41.20 7.86 -7.58
C ALA A 262 -40.55 6.52 -7.17
N TRP A 263 -40.00 6.46 -5.96
CA TRP A 263 -39.40 5.28 -5.34
C TRP A 263 -39.99 5.10 -3.94
N GLY A 264 -40.38 3.89 -3.56
CA GLY A 264 -41.12 3.67 -2.30
C GLY A 264 -42.61 4.03 -2.43
N GLY A 265 -43.40 3.73 -1.39
CA GLY A 265 -44.86 3.81 -1.44
C GLY A 265 -45.52 2.62 -0.75
N TRP A 266 -46.72 2.82 -0.18
CA TRP A 266 -47.54 1.71 0.33
C TRP A 266 -48.24 0.99 -0.84
N GLU A 267 -47.72 -0.16 -1.27
CA GLU A 267 -48.55 -1.21 -1.88
C GLU A 267 -48.63 -2.38 -0.90
N GLY A 268 -49.85 -2.77 -0.52
CA GLY A 268 -50.16 -3.48 0.71
C GLY A 268 -49.38 -4.75 0.99
N TRP A 269 -48.87 -4.90 2.21
CA TRP A 269 -49.24 -5.89 3.25
C TRP A 269 -48.45 -5.55 4.54
N GLU A 270 -49.08 -5.76 5.69
CA GLU A 270 -48.65 -5.33 7.04
C GLU A 270 -47.28 -5.91 7.48
N GLN A 271 -46.33 -5.04 7.82
CA GLN A 271 -45.58 -5.11 9.09
C GLN A 271 -44.92 -3.77 9.41
N GLU A 272 -45.11 -3.33 10.65
CA GLU A 272 -44.58 -2.09 11.21
C GLU A 272 -43.05 -2.14 11.29
N THR A 273 -42.37 -1.29 10.51
CA THR A 273 -41.06 -0.75 10.89
C THR A 273 -41.11 0.77 10.81
N GLU A 274 -40.95 1.41 11.97
CA GLU A 274 -40.88 2.85 12.16
C GLU A 274 -39.56 3.39 11.58
N ASN A 275 -39.57 3.99 10.38
CA ASN A 275 -38.72 5.15 10.04
C ASN A 275 -39.07 5.72 8.64
N PRO A 276 -39.21 7.05 8.50
CA PRO A 276 -39.45 7.70 7.21
C PRO A 276 -38.18 7.77 6.33
N PRO A 277 -38.30 7.85 4.99
CA PRO A 277 -37.16 8.05 4.10
C PRO A 277 -36.49 9.42 4.32
N VAL A 278 -35.16 9.45 4.31
CA VAL A 278 -34.31 10.66 4.37
C VAL A 278 -33.55 10.75 3.04
N LEU A 279 -33.54 11.92 2.39
CA LEU A 279 -32.66 12.19 1.26
C LEU A 279 -31.29 12.64 1.78
N ALA A 280 -30.21 12.02 1.29
CA ALA A 280 -28.86 12.53 1.50
C ALA A 280 -28.57 13.66 0.52
N ASP A 281 -27.79 14.67 0.94
CA ASP A 281 -27.31 15.76 0.08
C ASP A 281 -26.60 15.18 -1.15
N ILE A 282 -27.04 15.55 -2.35
CA ILE A 282 -26.49 15.05 -3.62
C ILE A 282 -25.24 15.88 -3.97
N VAL A 283 -24.20 15.76 -3.15
CA VAL A 283 -22.87 16.26 -3.52
C VAL A 283 -22.17 15.20 -4.36
N ALA A 284 -22.50 15.19 -5.64
CA ALA A 284 -21.54 15.48 -6.69
C ALA A 284 -20.01 15.42 -6.35
N ASP A 285 -19.44 14.33 -5.85
CA ASP A 285 -18.25 13.68 -6.44
C ASP A 285 -17.89 12.31 -5.79
N ARG A 286 -17.71 11.31 -6.66
CA ARG A 286 -17.03 10.01 -6.44
C ARG A 286 -17.45 9.12 -5.26
N ASN A 287 -18.60 8.45 -5.38
CA ASN A 287 -18.74 6.98 -5.38
C ASN A 287 -20.23 6.59 -5.33
N ARG A 288 -20.61 5.60 -6.13
CA ARG A 288 -21.97 5.33 -6.59
C ARG A 288 -22.86 4.71 -5.50
N MET A 289 -24.08 5.24 -5.30
CA MET A 289 -25.26 4.42 -5.02
C MET A 289 -25.98 4.14 -6.34
N SER A 290 -26.11 2.86 -6.72
CA SER A 290 -26.98 2.43 -7.82
C SER A 290 -28.18 1.72 -7.20
N LEU A 291 -29.35 2.37 -7.20
CA LEU A 291 -30.61 1.78 -6.76
C LEU A 291 -31.24 1.09 -7.97
N PHE A 292 -31.43 -0.24 -7.91
CA PHE A 292 -32.01 -1.02 -9.00
C PHE A 292 -33.51 -0.72 -9.16
N GLN A 293 -33.90 -0.38 -10.39
CA GLN A 293 -35.28 -0.18 -10.84
C GLN A 293 -35.89 -1.54 -11.22
N ALA A 294 -37.18 -1.75 -11.02
CA ALA A 294 -37.93 -2.83 -11.67
C ALA A 294 -39.14 -2.16 -12.35
N SER A 295 -39.07 -1.99 -13.68
CA SER A 295 -40.11 -1.30 -14.46
C SER A 295 -40.78 -2.21 -15.51
N GLN A 296 -40.59 -3.51 -15.37
CA GLN A 296 -41.32 -4.57 -16.06
C GLN A 296 -41.71 -5.59 -14.99
N PRO A 297 -42.85 -6.32 -15.09
CA PRO A 297 -43.08 -7.47 -14.23
C PRO A 297 -41.91 -8.43 -14.45
N ILE A 298 -40.99 -8.47 -13.48
CA ILE A 298 -39.89 -9.42 -13.49
C ILE A 298 -40.56 -10.79 -13.58
N SER A 299 -40.08 -11.66 -14.47
CA SER A 299 -40.41 -13.09 -14.45
C SER A 299 -40.40 -13.53 -12.99
N THR A 300 -41.56 -13.93 -12.46
CA THR A 300 -41.81 -14.06 -11.02
C THR A 300 -40.64 -14.76 -10.33
N PHE A 301 -39.87 -14.03 -9.53
CA PHE A 301 -38.99 -14.66 -8.55
C PHE A 301 -39.88 -15.52 -7.65
N LEU A 302 -39.51 -16.78 -7.49
CA LEU A 302 -40.26 -17.66 -6.60
C LEU A 302 -39.87 -17.37 -5.16
N MET A 303 -38.56 -17.30 -4.86
CA MET A 303 -38.00 -16.77 -3.62
C MET A 303 -36.60 -16.20 -3.87
N LEU A 304 -36.48 -14.87 -3.93
CA LEU A 304 -35.20 -14.16 -3.99
C LEU A 304 -34.43 -14.35 -2.67
N ALA A 305 -33.16 -14.77 -2.74
CA ALA A 305 -32.33 -15.03 -1.55
C ALA A 305 -31.25 -13.97 -1.31
N ASP A 306 -30.48 -13.62 -2.32
CA ASP A 306 -29.40 -12.62 -2.24
C ASP A 306 -29.18 -11.93 -3.59
N ILE A 307 -28.48 -10.80 -3.57
CA ILE A 307 -28.09 -10.04 -4.76
C ILE A 307 -26.63 -9.58 -4.67
N ALA A 308 -25.95 -9.56 -5.82
CA ALA A 308 -24.64 -8.95 -5.94
C ALA A 308 -24.50 -8.21 -7.28
N VAL A 309 -23.57 -7.26 -7.33
CA VAL A 309 -23.33 -6.41 -8.50
C VAL A 309 -21.92 -6.64 -9.00
N ASP A 310 -21.77 -6.88 -10.29
CA ASP A 310 -20.47 -7.06 -10.91
C ASP A 310 -19.82 -5.72 -11.31
N ARG A 311 -18.56 -5.78 -11.78
CA ARG A 311 -17.78 -4.61 -12.25
C ARG A 311 -18.42 -3.87 -13.43
N ASP A 312 -19.28 -4.54 -14.19
CA ASP A 312 -19.98 -3.97 -15.35
C ASP A 312 -21.36 -3.39 -14.97
N ASN A 313 -21.70 -3.40 -13.68
CA ASN A 313 -22.99 -2.98 -13.09
C ASN A 313 -24.16 -3.89 -13.46
N ARG A 314 -23.93 -5.15 -13.79
CA ARG A 314 -25.00 -6.16 -13.88
C ARG A 314 -25.35 -6.64 -12.49
N VAL A 315 -26.65 -6.86 -12.24
CA VAL A 315 -27.17 -7.45 -11.00
C VAL A 315 -27.28 -8.93 -11.18
N PHE A 316 -26.72 -9.69 -10.26
CA PHE A 316 -26.95 -11.11 -10.15
C PHE A 316 -27.83 -11.35 -8.94
N ALA A 317 -28.87 -12.15 -9.12
CA ALA A 317 -29.88 -12.44 -8.11
C ALA A 317 -30.07 -13.94 -8.00
N THR A 318 -30.01 -14.47 -6.79
CA THR A 318 -30.25 -15.89 -6.52
C THR A 318 -31.74 -16.17 -6.26
N ASP A 319 -32.30 -17.20 -6.90
CA ASP A 319 -33.69 -17.64 -6.69
C ASP A 319 -33.72 -19.09 -6.17
N ILE A 320 -34.17 -19.27 -4.93
CA ILE A 320 -34.23 -20.56 -4.24
C ILE A 320 -35.62 -21.21 -4.29
N GLY A 321 -36.60 -20.59 -4.96
CA GLY A 321 -37.99 -21.05 -4.87
C GLY A 321 -38.25 -22.41 -5.53
N ALA A 322 -37.47 -22.79 -6.55
CA ALA A 322 -37.59 -24.13 -7.14
C ALA A 322 -37.05 -25.25 -6.22
N SER A 323 -36.14 -24.92 -5.30
CA SER A 323 -35.59 -25.83 -4.30
C SER A 323 -36.60 -26.15 -3.19
N ILE A 324 -37.54 -25.23 -2.94
CA ILE A 324 -38.54 -25.30 -1.86
C ILE A 324 -39.88 -25.86 -2.37
N LEU A 325 -40.18 -25.71 -3.66
CA LEU A 325 -41.40 -26.22 -4.32
C LEU A 325 -41.06 -27.23 -5.43
N PRO A 326 -40.71 -28.49 -5.10
CA PRO A 326 -40.38 -29.51 -6.10
C PRO A 326 -41.59 -29.80 -7.01
N GLY A 327 -41.43 -29.58 -8.32
CA GLY A 327 -42.44 -29.90 -9.34
C GLY A 327 -42.75 -28.80 -10.36
N MET A 328 -42.22 -27.58 -10.17
CA MET A 328 -42.27 -26.51 -11.16
C MET A 328 -40.98 -26.59 -12.01
N GLY A 329 -41.08 -26.97 -13.29
CA GLY A 329 -39.92 -27.23 -14.14
C GLY A 329 -39.00 -26.02 -14.38
N LEU A 330 -37.74 -26.34 -14.75
CA LEU A 330 -36.57 -25.47 -14.95
C LEU A 330 -36.24 -24.54 -13.75
N ILE A 331 -35.09 -24.80 -13.14
CA ILE A 331 -34.54 -23.97 -12.06
C ILE A 331 -33.63 -22.94 -12.73
N ASP A 332 -33.98 -21.66 -12.58
CA ASP A 332 -33.07 -20.57 -12.88
C ASP A 332 -32.45 -20.07 -11.57
N PRO A 333 -31.42 -20.75 -11.02
CA PRO A 333 -30.88 -20.42 -9.71
C PRO A 333 -30.25 -19.03 -9.64
N VAL A 334 -29.81 -18.50 -10.78
CA VAL A 334 -29.22 -17.16 -10.89
C VAL A 334 -29.82 -16.44 -12.09
N ARG A 335 -30.30 -15.21 -11.86
CA ARG A 335 -30.80 -14.30 -12.89
C ARG A 335 -29.97 -13.03 -12.91
N ILE A 336 -29.69 -12.53 -14.12
CA ILE A 336 -28.79 -11.41 -14.37
C ILE A 336 -29.58 -10.26 -14.98
N PHE A 337 -29.46 -9.05 -14.42
CA PHE A 337 -30.18 -7.86 -14.85
C PHE A 337 -29.24 -6.69 -15.12
N THR A 338 -29.68 -5.74 -15.94
CA THR A 338 -29.10 -4.39 -16.02
C THR A 338 -29.49 -3.54 -14.80
N PRO A 339 -28.84 -2.39 -14.56
CA PRO A 339 -29.20 -1.49 -13.48
C PRO A 339 -30.65 -1.00 -13.45
N ASP A 340 -31.30 -0.97 -14.62
CA ASP A 340 -32.69 -0.55 -14.77
C ASP A 340 -33.72 -1.69 -14.58
N GLY A 341 -33.25 -2.90 -14.24
CA GLY A 341 -34.08 -4.08 -13.97
C GLY A 341 -34.42 -4.92 -15.19
N THR A 342 -33.82 -4.66 -16.35
CA THR A 342 -34.02 -5.49 -17.53
C THR A 342 -33.28 -6.82 -17.39
N LEU A 343 -33.98 -7.94 -17.56
CA LEU A 343 -33.36 -9.28 -17.54
C LEU A 343 -32.40 -9.40 -18.74
N VAL A 344 -31.13 -9.65 -18.45
CA VAL A 344 -30.05 -9.86 -19.42
C VAL A 344 -29.87 -11.34 -19.72
N ALA A 345 -29.88 -12.18 -18.68
CA ALA A 345 -29.66 -13.61 -18.79
C ALA A 345 -30.19 -14.37 -17.56
N SER A 346 -30.38 -15.67 -17.69
CA SER A 346 -30.58 -16.59 -16.58
C SER A 346 -29.69 -17.81 -16.77
N TRP A 347 -29.24 -18.41 -15.67
CA TRP A 347 -28.57 -19.70 -15.71
C TRP A 347 -29.64 -20.76 -15.64
N SER A 348 -29.76 -21.62 -16.66
CA SER A 348 -30.76 -22.69 -16.67
C SER A 348 -30.08 -24.04 -16.68
N TYR A 349 -30.47 -24.91 -15.75
CA TYR A 349 -29.90 -26.25 -15.62
C TYR A 349 -30.92 -27.35 -15.93
N ALA A 350 -30.43 -28.49 -16.42
CA ALA A 350 -31.28 -29.67 -16.57
C ALA A 350 -31.66 -30.21 -15.18
N PRO A 351 -32.89 -30.74 -14.98
CA PRO A 351 -33.35 -31.24 -13.67
C PRO A 351 -32.52 -32.35 -13.00
N ALA A 352 -31.51 -32.90 -13.69
CA ALA A 352 -30.64 -33.96 -13.21
C ALA A 352 -29.14 -33.63 -13.38
N ASP A 353 -28.82 -32.36 -13.60
CA ASP A 353 -27.43 -31.91 -13.71
C ASP A 353 -26.74 -31.98 -12.34
N PRO A 354 -25.66 -32.78 -12.18
CA PRO A 354 -24.98 -32.95 -10.89
C PRO A 354 -24.29 -31.66 -10.42
N ASP A 355 -23.94 -30.76 -11.33
CA ASP A 355 -23.19 -29.53 -11.06
C ASP A 355 -24.13 -28.35 -10.75
N ALA A 356 -25.42 -28.46 -11.13
CA ALA A 356 -26.42 -27.40 -10.94
C ALA A 356 -26.65 -27.02 -9.47
N PRO A 357 -26.59 -25.73 -9.07
CA PRO A 357 -26.89 -25.30 -7.70
C PRO A 357 -28.22 -25.82 -7.19
N GLN A 358 -28.25 -26.31 -5.94
CA GLN A 358 -29.43 -26.92 -5.33
C GLN A 358 -30.17 -25.91 -4.46
N GLN A 359 -29.46 -25.13 -3.65
CA GLN A 359 -30.02 -24.02 -2.89
C GLN A 359 -28.99 -22.88 -2.77
N PRO A 360 -28.72 -22.15 -3.86
CA PRO A 360 -27.76 -21.05 -3.86
C PRO A 360 -28.36 -19.86 -3.12
N VAL A 361 -27.86 -19.58 -1.92
CA VAL A 361 -28.38 -18.52 -1.07
C VAL A 361 -27.55 -17.26 -1.29
N GLY A 362 -26.31 -17.24 -0.82
CA GLY A 362 -25.40 -16.11 -0.94
C GLY A 362 -24.63 -16.09 -2.27
N ILE A 363 -24.33 -14.88 -2.77
CA ILE A 363 -23.56 -14.66 -4.00
C ILE A 363 -22.52 -13.54 -3.84
N ALA A 364 -21.29 -13.75 -4.33
CA ALA A 364 -20.22 -12.75 -4.32
C ALA A 364 -19.28 -12.88 -5.53
N PHE A 365 -18.46 -11.85 -5.78
CA PHE A 365 -17.46 -11.83 -6.86
C PHE A 365 -16.06 -11.59 -6.31
N ASP A 366 -15.05 -12.22 -6.92
CA ASP A 366 -13.65 -11.85 -6.67
C ASP A 366 -13.17 -10.72 -7.61
N GLY A 367 -11.93 -10.26 -7.41
CA GLY A 367 -11.32 -9.19 -8.21
C GLY A 367 -11.12 -9.53 -9.69
N ALA A 368 -11.15 -10.81 -10.09
CA ALA A 368 -11.12 -11.20 -11.50
C ALA A 368 -12.52 -11.25 -12.13
N GLY A 369 -13.57 -11.29 -11.30
CA GLY A 369 -14.96 -11.40 -11.71
C GLY A 369 -15.50 -12.84 -11.70
N ASP A 370 -14.79 -13.78 -11.06
CA ASP A 370 -15.32 -15.13 -10.82
C ASP A 370 -16.42 -15.05 -9.75
N ILE A 371 -17.43 -15.91 -9.88
CA ILE A 371 -18.68 -15.85 -9.12
C ILE A 371 -18.69 -16.97 -8.08
N TYR A 372 -18.98 -16.64 -6.83
CA TYR A 372 -19.01 -17.60 -5.73
C TYR A 372 -20.41 -17.71 -5.16
N LEU A 373 -20.95 -18.93 -5.13
CA LEU A 373 -22.26 -19.24 -4.58
C LEU A 373 -22.13 -20.08 -3.31
N ALA A 374 -22.82 -19.65 -2.25
CA ALA A 374 -23.05 -20.48 -1.07
C ALA A 374 -24.27 -21.38 -1.31
N ASP A 375 -24.05 -22.68 -1.50
CA ASP A 375 -25.12 -23.65 -1.72
C ASP A 375 -25.46 -24.37 -0.39
N ALA A 376 -26.56 -23.93 0.21
CA ALA A 376 -27.03 -24.38 1.52
C ALA A 376 -27.31 -25.89 1.55
N ALA A 377 -27.92 -26.42 0.49
CA ALA A 377 -28.31 -27.83 0.38
C ALA A 377 -27.10 -28.75 0.10
N ARG A 378 -26.08 -28.23 -0.61
CA ARG A 378 -24.83 -28.97 -0.84
C ARG A 378 -23.83 -28.88 0.29
N HIS A 379 -24.03 -27.99 1.27
CA HIS A 379 -23.04 -27.73 2.32
C HIS A 379 -21.67 -27.34 1.74
N ALA A 380 -21.68 -26.56 0.66
CA ALA A 380 -20.49 -26.28 -0.15
C ALA A 380 -20.55 -24.87 -0.75
N ILE A 381 -19.38 -24.38 -1.15
CA ILE A 381 -19.24 -23.21 -2.01
C ILE A 381 -18.93 -23.67 -3.43
N GLN A 382 -19.50 -22.99 -4.41
CA GLN A 382 -19.30 -23.26 -5.83
C GLN A 382 -18.79 -21.99 -6.52
N GLN A 383 -17.69 -22.12 -7.27
CA GLN A 383 -17.07 -21.05 -8.05
C GLN A 383 -17.42 -21.23 -9.53
N TYR A 384 -17.87 -20.16 -10.17
CA TYR A 384 -18.25 -20.11 -11.57
C TYR A 384 -17.49 -19.01 -12.32
N ASP A 385 -17.35 -19.16 -13.63
CA ASP A 385 -16.91 -18.07 -14.50
C ASP A 385 -18.05 -17.07 -14.78
N GLU A 386 -17.74 -15.97 -15.48
CA GLU A 386 -18.72 -14.93 -15.85
C GLU A 386 -19.86 -15.42 -16.78
N HIS A 387 -19.76 -16.63 -17.31
CA HIS A 387 -20.76 -17.27 -18.17
C HIS A 387 -21.63 -18.30 -17.43
N GLY A 388 -21.34 -18.57 -16.15
CA GLY A 388 -22.07 -19.56 -15.36
C GLY A 388 -21.55 -20.99 -15.53
N THR A 389 -20.33 -21.18 -16.03
CA THR A 389 -19.66 -22.49 -16.05
C THR A 389 -19.02 -22.77 -14.69
N LEU A 390 -19.29 -23.93 -14.10
CA LEU A 390 -18.66 -24.33 -12.83
C LEU A 390 -17.15 -24.55 -13.03
N LEU A 391 -16.34 -23.81 -12.27
CA LEU A 391 -14.88 -23.92 -12.26
C LEU A 391 -14.40 -24.88 -11.18
N HIS A 392 -14.91 -24.70 -9.96
CA HIS A 392 -14.50 -25.47 -8.79
C HIS A 392 -15.60 -25.48 -7.71
N SER A 393 -15.57 -26.47 -6.82
CA SER A 393 -16.43 -26.51 -5.63
C SER A 393 -15.68 -27.16 -4.48
N TRP A 394 -15.89 -26.62 -3.27
CA TRP A 394 -15.30 -27.14 -2.04
C TRP A 394 -16.29 -27.07 -0.88
N GLY A 395 -16.03 -27.89 0.13
CA GLY A 395 -16.89 -28.07 1.29
C GLY A 395 -17.65 -29.39 1.26
N ALA A 396 -18.09 -29.79 2.45
CA ALA A 396 -18.95 -30.95 2.68
C ALA A 396 -19.69 -30.74 4.01
N GLU A 397 -20.77 -31.49 4.22
CA GLU A 397 -21.49 -31.45 5.48
C GLU A 397 -20.56 -31.84 6.66
N GLY A 398 -20.50 -30.98 7.68
CA GLY A 398 -19.73 -31.26 8.89
C GLY A 398 -19.41 -30.00 9.69
N SER A 399 -18.51 -30.15 10.65
CA SER A 399 -18.09 -29.07 11.58
C SER A 399 -16.58 -28.85 11.61
N GLY A 400 -15.80 -29.64 10.87
CA GLY A 400 -14.35 -29.47 10.74
C GLY A 400 -13.95 -28.24 9.92
N PRO A 401 -12.65 -27.92 9.85
CA PRO A 401 -12.12 -26.88 8.97
C PRO A 401 -12.55 -27.10 7.51
N GLY A 402 -13.15 -26.08 6.90
CA GLY A 402 -13.64 -26.13 5.52
C GLY A 402 -14.89 -27.00 5.29
N GLN A 403 -15.47 -27.57 6.33
CA GLN A 403 -16.79 -28.21 6.29
C GLN A 403 -17.87 -27.22 6.68
N PHE A 404 -19.08 -27.38 6.15
CA PHE A 404 -20.19 -26.47 6.39
C PHE A 404 -21.44 -27.19 6.86
N LYS A 405 -22.29 -26.46 7.58
CA LYS A 405 -23.66 -26.84 7.86
C LYS A 405 -24.56 -25.67 7.49
N ASN A 406 -25.27 -25.77 6.38
CA ASN A 406 -26.13 -24.70 5.86
C ASN A 406 -25.37 -23.37 5.64
N PRO A 407 -24.37 -23.32 4.72
CA PRO A 407 -23.71 -22.06 4.39
C PRO A 407 -24.73 -21.08 3.79
N TRP A 408 -24.88 -19.89 4.39
CA TRP A 408 -26.02 -19.02 4.11
C TRP A 408 -25.67 -17.75 3.34
N ASN A 409 -24.59 -17.07 3.74
CA ASN A 409 -24.18 -15.82 3.12
C ASN A 409 -22.66 -15.81 2.92
N ILE A 410 -22.21 -15.06 1.92
CA ILE A 410 -20.82 -15.04 1.47
C ILE A 410 -20.43 -13.60 1.13
N SER A 411 -19.20 -13.22 1.46
CA SER A 411 -18.62 -11.93 1.08
C SER A 411 -17.14 -12.11 0.76
N ILE A 412 -16.62 -11.29 -0.14
CA ILE A 412 -15.22 -11.35 -0.58
C ILE A 412 -14.60 -9.96 -0.38
N ASP A 413 -13.42 -9.91 0.25
CA ASP A 413 -12.68 -8.65 0.43
C ASP A 413 -11.84 -8.30 -0.80
N PRO A 414 -11.30 -7.06 -0.93
CA PRO A 414 -10.48 -6.69 -2.09
C PRO A 414 -9.16 -7.46 -2.25
N HIS A 415 -8.79 -8.30 -1.29
CA HIS A 415 -7.62 -9.19 -1.37
C HIS A 415 -8.00 -10.61 -1.79
N ASP A 416 -9.24 -10.81 -2.26
CA ASP A 416 -9.82 -12.09 -2.67
C ASP A 416 -9.92 -13.12 -1.52
N HIS A 417 -10.01 -12.69 -0.25
CA HIS A 417 -10.38 -13.60 0.84
C HIS A 417 -11.90 -13.79 0.89
N ILE A 418 -12.31 -15.04 1.05
CA ILE A 418 -13.72 -15.44 1.04
C ILE A 418 -14.20 -15.67 2.46
N TYR A 419 -15.27 -14.99 2.86
CA TYR A 419 -15.90 -15.10 4.16
C TYR A 419 -17.27 -15.73 4.02
N VAL A 420 -17.50 -16.85 4.72
CA VAL A 420 -18.74 -17.63 4.64
C VAL A 420 -19.40 -17.72 6.00
N VAL A 421 -20.70 -17.42 6.04
CA VAL A 421 -21.57 -17.69 7.20
C VAL A 421 -21.93 -19.16 7.19
N ASP A 422 -21.33 -19.92 8.11
CA ASP A 422 -21.64 -21.33 8.37
C ASP A 422 -22.75 -21.40 9.44
N GLN A 423 -23.99 -21.13 9.01
CA GLN A 423 -25.12 -20.80 9.88
C GLN A 423 -25.45 -21.92 10.86
N GLY A 424 -25.44 -23.18 10.41
CA GLY A 424 -25.74 -24.34 11.22
C GLY A 424 -24.66 -24.69 12.26
N ASN A 425 -23.43 -24.22 12.05
CA ASN A 425 -22.34 -24.32 13.04
C ASN A 425 -22.13 -23.01 13.82
N VAL A 426 -22.89 -21.96 13.51
CA VAL A 426 -22.92 -20.68 14.22
C VAL A 426 -21.54 -20.03 14.26
N ARG A 427 -20.89 -19.98 13.09
CA ARG A 427 -19.54 -19.42 12.91
C ARG A 427 -19.37 -18.75 11.55
N LEU A 428 -18.36 -17.90 11.46
CA LEU A 428 -17.76 -17.47 10.19
C LEU A 428 -16.56 -18.37 9.87
N GLN A 429 -16.35 -18.61 8.58
CA GLN A 429 -15.14 -19.23 8.06
C GLN A 429 -14.51 -18.32 7.01
N LYS A 430 -13.18 -18.23 7.01
CA LYS A 430 -12.36 -17.48 6.06
C LYS A 430 -11.56 -18.45 5.19
N PHE A 431 -11.50 -18.20 3.89
CA PHE A 431 -10.76 -18.96 2.89
C PHE A 431 -9.90 -18.06 2.02
N ASP A 432 -8.89 -18.64 1.38
CA ASP A 432 -8.21 -18.00 0.25
C ASP A 432 -9.05 -18.11 -1.04
N ARG A 433 -8.59 -17.48 -2.12
CA ARG A 433 -9.26 -17.51 -3.42
C ARG A 433 -9.42 -18.92 -4.02
N ASN A 434 -8.58 -19.88 -3.63
CA ASN A 434 -8.65 -21.26 -4.12
C ASN A 434 -9.58 -22.15 -3.28
N GLY A 435 -10.26 -21.59 -2.26
CA GLY A 435 -11.09 -22.35 -1.33
C GLY A 435 -10.30 -23.08 -0.24
N THR A 436 -9.01 -22.75 -0.05
CA THR A 436 -8.22 -23.27 1.08
C THR A 436 -8.69 -22.62 2.37
N TRP A 437 -9.04 -23.43 3.37
CA TRP A 437 -9.46 -22.92 4.68
C TRP A 437 -8.31 -22.19 5.38
N LEU A 438 -8.59 -20.98 5.88
CA LEU A 438 -7.62 -20.16 6.62
C LEU A 438 -7.97 -20.06 8.11
N ALA A 439 -9.23 -19.82 8.46
CA ALA A 439 -9.64 -19.61 9.85
C ALA A 439 -11.15 -19.74 10.06
N SER A 440 -11.58 -19.86 11.32
CA SER A 440 -12.99 -19.80 11.70
C SER A 440 -13.17 -19.21 13.09
N TRP A 441 -14.23 -18.42 13.30
CA TRP A 441 -14.56 -17.83 14.59
C TRP A 441 -16.07 -17.70 14.76
N GLY A 442 -16.53 -17.66 16.00
CA GLY A 442 -17.94 -17.82 16.32
C GLY A 442 -18.20 -19.10 17.10
N ARG A 443 -19.15 -19.01 18.03
CA ARG A 443 -19.71 -20.12 18.80
C ARG A 443 -21.10 -19.72 19.25
N GLN A 444 -21.95 -20.68 19.61
CA GLN A 444 -23.24 -20.37 20.22
C GLN A 444 -23.02 -19.59 21.52
N GLY A 445 -23.59 -18.38 21.64
CA GLY A 445 -23.49 -17.58 22.86
C GLY A 445 -23.78 -16.09 22.67
N ASN A 446 -23.65 -15.34 23.77
CA ASN A 446 -23.87 -13.89 23.82
C ASN A 446 -22.58 -13.10 24.10
N ALA A 447 -21.45 -13.79 24.23
CA ALA A 447 -20.15 -13.16 24.45
C ALA A 447 -19.65 -12.48 23.17
N ARG A 448 -18.68 -11.56 23.31
CA ARG A 448 -17.99 -10.98 22.15
C ARG A 448 -17.39 -12.10 21.28
N GLY A 449 -17.66 -12.07 19.98
CA GLY A 449 -17.25 -13.12 19.04
C GLY A 449 -18.05 -14.42 19.12
N ALA A 450 -19.16 -14.46 19.86
CA ALA A 450 -20.15 -15.53 19.84
C ALA A 450 -21.46 -15.01 19.19
N PHE A 451 -22.27 -15.93 18.67
CA PHE A 451 -23.53 -15.62 17.99
C PHE A 451 -24.68 -16.48 18.51
N GLN A 452 -25.90 -15.96 18.47
CA GLN A 452 -27.14 -16.69 18.69
C GLN A 452 -27.75 -17.19 17.37
N ASN A 453 -27.76 -16.34 16.33
CA ASN A 453 -28.16 -16.70 14.97
C ASN A 453 -27.48 -15.78 13.96
N ILE A 454 -26.28 -16.17 13.51
CA ILE A 454 -25.53 -15.46 12.49
C ILE A 454 -26.19 -15.60 11.11
N TRP A 455 -26.30 -14.51 10.36
CA TRP A 455 -27.04 -14.51 9.09
C TRP A 455 -26.29 -13.87 7.92
N GLY A 456 -25.86 -12.62 8.07
CA GLY A 456 -25.16 -11.86 7.03
C GLY A 456 -23.69 -11.65 7.35
N VAL A 457 -22.88 -11.53 6.29
CA VAL A 457 -21.48 -11.14 6.37
C VAL A 457 -21.17 -10.08 5.32
N ALA A 458 -20.35 -9.09 5.67
CA ALA A 458 -19.81 -8.11 4.74
C ALA A 458 -18.35 -7.84 5.06
N ALA A 459 -17.50 -7.70 4.05
CA ALA A 459 -16.13 -7.23 4.21
C ALA A 459 -15.98 -5.81 3.63
N ASP A 460 -15.27 -4.92 4.32
CA ASP A 460 -14.94 -3.60 3.78
C ASP A 460 -13.61 -3.59 3.01
N ALA A 461 -13.28 -2.44 2.43
CA ALA A 461 -12.08 -2.28 1.60
C ALA A 461 -10.77 -2.54 2.36
N THR A 462 -10.78 -2.50 3.69
CA THR A 462 -9.62 -2.77 4.54
C THR A 462 -9.49 -4.25 4.92
N GLY A 463 -10.46 -5.08 4.55
CA GLY A 463 -10.57 -6.48 4.94
C GLY A 463 -11.25 -6.69 6.30
N ARG A 464 -11.85 -5.66 6.90
CA ARG A 464 -12.59 -5.80 8.16
C ARG A 464 -13.93 -6.45 7.87
N VAL A 465 -14.34 -7.38 8.73
CA VAL A 465 -15.53 -8.21 8.52
C VAL A 465 -16.63 -7.79 9.49
N TYR A 466 -17.85 -7.67 9.00
CA TYR A 466 -19.05 -7.38 9.77
C TYR A 466 -19.98 -8.58 9.69
N ALA A 467 -20.51 -9.03 10.83
CA ALA A 467 -21.45 -10.13 10.89
C ALA A 467 -22.72 -9.72 11.63
N SER A 468 -23.88 -10.06 11.08
CA SER A 468 -25.17 -9.79 11.72
C SER A 468 -25.65 -11.00 12.52
N ASP A 469 -26.10 -10.73 13.74
CA ASP A 469 -26.78 -11.67 14.61
C ASP A 469 -28.22 -11.22 14.82
N THR A 470 -29.14 -11.99 14.24
CA THR A 470 -30.56 -11.64 14.16
C THR A 470 -31.33 -11.90 15.46
N ILE A 471 -30.84 -12.81 16.32
CA ILE A 471 -31.47 -13.05 17.63
C ILE A 471 -30.89 -12.10 18.67
N ALA A 472 -29.59 -11.82 18.62
CA ALA A 472 -28.96 -10.88 19.54
C ALA A 472 -29.26 -9.40 19.18
N ASN A 473 -29.91 -9.13 18.05
CA ASN A 473 -30.18 -7.79 17.50
C ASN A 473 -28.90 -6.95 17.44
N SER A 474 -27.83 -7.52 16.89
CA SER A 474 -26.50 -6.88 16.90
C SER A 474 -25.73 -7.13 15.61
N ILE A 475 -24.86 -6.17 15.27
CA ILE A 475 -23.82 -6.35 14.27
C ILE A 475 -22.48 -6.32 15.01
N GLN A 476 -21.66 -7.33 14.76
CA GLN A 476 -20.30 -7.41 15.31
C GLN A 476 -19.30 -7.10 14.21
N SER A 477 -18.34 -6.22 14.50
CA SER A 477 -17.18 -5.99 13.63
C SER A 477 -15.98 -6.77 14.13
N PHE A 478 -15.30 -7.40 13.19
CA PHE A 478 -14.08 -8.18 13.37
C PHE A 478 -13.01 -7.47 12.58
N ARG A 479 -11.91 -7.12 13.25
CA ARG A 479 -10.74 -6.55 12.57
C ARG A 479 -10.35 -7.47 11.41
N PRO A 480 -9.80 -6.92 10.32
CA PRO A 480 -9.19 -7.76 9.30
C PRO A 480 -8.29 -8.74 10.02
N MET A 481 -8.52 -10.04 9.84
CA MET A 481 -7.55 -11.02 10.31
C MET A 481 -6.31 -10.83 9.45
N THR A 482 -5.47 -9.89 9.87
CA THR A 482 -4.06 -9.88 9.58
C THR A 482 -3.50 -11.01 10.42
N TYR A 483 -3.56 -12.23 9.89
CA TYR A 483 -2.53 -13.19 10.25
C TYR A 483 -1.23 -12.61 9.71
N THR A 484 -0.56 -11.77 10.50
CA THR A 484 0.88 -11.70 10.38
C THR A 484 1.36 -12.86 11.22
N ALA A 485 1.85 -13.92 10.58
CA ALA A 485 2.70 -14.87 11.28
C ALA A 485 3.68 -14.08 12.17
N PRO A 486 4.00 -14.56 13.38
CA PRO A 486 4.82 -13.79 14.30
C PRO A 486 6.13 -13.42 13.61
N ILE A 487 6.72 -12.30 13.95
CA ILE A 487 7.90 -11.78 13.26
C ILE A 487 9.14 -12.20 14.06
N ALA A 488 9.94 -13.11 13.50
CA ALA A 488 11.28 -13.40 13.99
C ALA A 488 12.26 -12.34 13.50
N THR A 489 13.15 -11.88 14.38
CA THR A 489 14.26 -10.98 14.03
C THR A 489 15.55 -11.48 14.67
N ILE A 490 16.60 -11.68 13.88
CA ILE A 490 17.96 -11.86 14.39
C ILE A 490 18.52 -10.49 14.68
N THR A 491 18.72 -10.16 15.96
CA THR A 491 19.16 -8.83 16.39
C THR A 491 20.67 -8.71 16.51
N PHE A 492 21.38 -9.84 16.59
CA PHE A 492 22.83 -9.85 16.74
C PHE A 492 23.43 -11.19 16.33
N VAL A 493 24.64 -11.12 15.78
CA VAL A 493 25.51 -12.24 15.45
C VAL A 493 26.92 -11.83 15.85
N SER A 494 27.56 -12.56 16.77
CA SER A 494 28.90 -12.19 17.28
C SER A 494 29.99 -12.26 16.23
N SER A 495 29.85 -13.14 15.23
CA SER A 495 30.77 -13.23 14.11
C SER A 495 30.13 -13.95 12.92
N ALA A 496 30.38 -13.45 11.71
CA ALA A 496 30.04 -14.14 10.47
C ALA A 496 31.02 -15.28 10.11
N TYR A 497 32.10 -15.44 10.89
CA TYR A 497 33.13 -16.45 10.68
C TYR A 497 33.67 -17.00 12.00
N LEU A 498 33.83 -18.31 12.07
CA LEU A 498 34.39 -19.00 13.22
C LEU A 498 35.63 -19.82 12.82
N THR A 499 36.70 -19.64 13.58
CA THR A 499 37.82 -20.60 13.66
C THR A 499 37.50 -21.67 14.70
N GLU A 500 38.28 -22.75 14.75
CA GLU A 500 38.03 -23.90 15.66
C GLU A 500 37.88 -23.54 17.15
N THR A 501 38.48 -22.43 17.60
CA THR A 501 38.39 -21.94 18.98
C THR A 501 37.33 -20.85 19.19
N GLY A 502 36.64 -20.45 18.13
CA GLY A 502 35.64 -19.39 18.14
C GLY A 502 34.37 -19.79 18.88
N THR A 503 33.62 -18.79 19.35
CA THR A 503 32.28 -18.96 19.92
C THR A 503 31.30 -18.08 19.16
N LEU A 504 30.21 -18.67 18.71
CA LEU A 504 29.11 -17.96 18.06
C LEU A 504 28.04 -17.62 19.09
N GLU A 505 27.71 -16.35 19.20
CA GLU A 505 26.56 -15.86 19.97
C GLU A 505 25.54 -15.25 19.01
N LEU A 506 24.29 -15.67 19.15
CA LEU A 506 23.16 -15.18 18.38
C LEU A 506 22.09 -14.69 19.35
N TYR A 507 21.55 -13.49 19.09
CA TYR A 507 20.37 -12.98 19.78
C TYR A 507 19.22 -12.87 18.79
N GLY A 508 18.08 -13.43 19.17
CA GLY A 508 16.83 -13.41 18.43
C GLY A 508 15.72 -12.79 19.25
N MET A 509 14.80 -12.11 18.57
CA MET A 509 13.56 -11.62 19.14
C MET A 509 12.38 -12.12 18.31
N GLY A 510 11.25 -12.33 18.97
CA GLY A 510 9.97 -12.52 18.32
C GLY A 510 9.03 -11.36 18.68
N GLN A 511 8.21 -10.95 17.71
CA GLN A 511 7.13 -9.99 17.93
C GLN A 511 5.85 -10.57 17.38
N ASP A 512 4.76 -10.37 18.12
CA ASP A 512 3.43 -10.72 17.66
C ASP A 512 2.52 -9.48 17.76
N SER A 513 1.59 -9.34 16.83
CA SER A 513 0.74 -8.15 16.67
C SER A 513 -0.73 -8.42 16.98
N ASP A 514 -1.05 -9.62 17.46
CA ASP A 514 -2.41 -10.04 17.74
C ASP A 514 -2.92 -9.62 19.15
N GLU A 515 -4.09 -10.13 19.56
CA GLU A 515 -4.73 -9.72 20.82
C GLU A 515 -4.03 -10.32 22.07
N THR A 516 -3.09 -11.24 21.91
CA THR A 516 -2.43 -11.99 23.01
C THR A 516 -0.89 -12.00 22.97
N PRO A 517 -0.24 -10.92 22.51
CA PRO A 517 1.06 -10.87 21.82
C PRO A 517 2.24 -11.66 22.46
N ALA A 518 2.17 -12.99 22.55
CA ALA A 518 3.06 -13.77 23.40
C ALA A 518 3.85 -14.84 22.63
N VAL A 519 5.07 -14.49 22.22
CA VAL A 519 6.00 -15.48 21.67
C VAL A 519 6.35 -16.55 22.72
N VAL A 520 5.87 -17.78 22.51
CA VAL A 520 6.02 -18.90 23.45
C VAL A 520 7.16 -19.84 23.09
N ALA A 521 7.69 -19.80 21.86
CA ALA A 521 8.80 -20.65 21.46
C ALA A 521 9.74 -19.99 20.44
N TYR A 522 11.01 -20.39 20.50
CA TYR A 522 12.06 -20.03 19.56
C TYR A 522 12.64 -21.32 18.97
N ARG A 523 13.11 -21.26 17.73
CA ARG A 523 13.82 -22.37 17.09
C ARG A 523 14.89 -21.85 16.15
N TRP A 524 16.13 -22.22 16.44
CA TRP A 524 17.30 -22.01 15.61
C TRP A 524 17.62 -23.29 14.85
N MET A 525 17.79 -23.18 13.53
CA MET A 525 18.17 -24.30 12.66
C MET A 525 19.41 -23.92 11.87
N SER A 526 20.22 -24.92 11.55
CA SER A 526 21.21 -24.86 10.48
C SER A 526 20.84 -25.84 9.38
N ASP A 527 20.96 -25.37 8.14
CA ASP A 527 20.89 -26.18 6.91
C ASP A 527 21.84 -27.40 6.90
N ARG A 528 22.98 -27.35 7.60
CA ARG A 528 23.99 -28.41 7.59
C ARG A 528 23.79 -29.49 8.65
N GLN A 529 23.23 -29.15 9.81
CA GLN A 529 23.20 -30.06 10.96
C GLN A 529 21.91 -30.03 11.79
N GLY A 530 20.88 -29.31 11.33
CA GLY A 530 19.55 -29.33 11.95
C GLY A 530 19.40 -28.34 13.11
N GLU A 531 18.63 -28.70 14.13
CA GLU A 531 18.29 -27.81 15.24
C GLU A 531 19.53 -27.48 16.08
N LEU A 532 19.74 -26.18 16.31
CA LEU A 532 20.86 -25.64 17.08
C LEU A 532 20.43 -25.22 18.50
N GLY A 533 19.18 -24.79 18.69
CA GLY A 533 18.65 -24.42 20.00
C GLY A 533 17.24 -23.83 19.94
N THR A 534 16.61 -23.69 21.11
CA THR A 534 15.18 -23.31 21.23
C THR A 534 14.93 -22.09 22.12
N THR A 535 15.97 -21.32 22.42
CA THR A 535 15.93 -20.13 23.27
C THR A 535 16.17 -18.86 22.45
N PRO A 536 15.76 -17.67 22.95
CA PRO A 536 16.00 -16.39 22.25
C PRO A 536 17.49 -16.12 22.02
N THR A 537 18.32 -16.52 22.97
CA THR A 537 19.78 -16.47 22.88
C THR A 537 20.32 -17.86 22.57
N LEU A 538 21.32 -17.92 21.69
CA LEU A 538 22.05 -19.14 21.36
C LEU A 538 23.56 -18.89 21.42
N THR A 539 24.29 -19.73 22.15
CA THR A 539 25.76 -19.70 22.24
C THR A 539 26.30 -21.08 21.88
N ILE A 540 27.17 -21.17 20.86
CA ILE A 540 27.70 -22.43 20.33
C ILE A 540 29.20 -22.31 20.10
N SER A 541 29.99 -23.31 20.52
CA SER A 541 31.41 -23.38 20.15
C SER A 541 31.54 -23.77 18.67
N ALA A 542 32.50 -23.17 17.97
CA ALA A 542 32.82 -23.54 16.59
C ALA A 542 33.12 -25.04 16.43
N SER A 543 33.68 -25.67 17.46
CA SER A 543 33.96 -27.12 17.51
C SER A 543 32.71 -28.01 17.48
N GLU A 544 31.53 -27.45 17.79
CA GLU A 544 30.23 -28.14 17.74
C GLU A 544 29.52 -27.96 16.40
N LEU A 545 30.06 -27.12 15.51
CA LEU A 545 29.55 -26.90 14.16
C LEU A 545 30.42 -27.66 13.15
N VAL A 546 29.77 -28.33 12.19
CA VAL A 546 30.46 -29.00 11.09
C VAL A 546 31.13 -27.95 10.20
N THR A 547 32.39 -28.14 9.82
CA THR A 547 33.08 -27.22 8.90
C THR A 547 32.26 -27.01 7.62
N GLY A 548 32.05 -25.75 7.23
CA GLY A 548 31.13 -25.42 6.16
C GLY A 548 30.55 -24.01 6.29
N THR A 549 29.94 -23.53 5.21
CA THR A 549 29.05 -22.36 5.28
C THR A 549 27.69 -22.83 5.78
N HIS A 550 27.24 -22.29 6.91
CA HIS A 550 25.91 -22.51 7.48
C HIS A 550 24.98 -21.37 7.10
N VAL A 551 23.76 -21.73 6.70
CA VAL A 551 22.59 -20.85 6.75
C VAL A 551 21.88 -21.16 8.06
N ILE A 552 21.95 -20.21 8.99
CA ILE A 552 21.32 -20.32 10.30
C ILE A 552 20.00 -19.55 10.23
N SER A 553 18.88 -20.24 10.45
CA SER A 553 17.55 -19.66 10.45
C SER A 553 16.96 -19.59 11.86
N LEU A 554 16.33 -18.48 12.20
CA LEU A 554 15.47 -18.34 13.37
C LEU A 554 14.01 -18.37 12.94
N THR A 555 13.20 -19.14 13.66
CA THR A 555 11.74 -19.05 13.65
C THR A 555 11.22 -18.87 15.07
N VAL A 556 10.11 -18.16 15.21
CA VAL A 556 9.41 -17.98 16.49
C VAL A 556 7.99 -18.49 16.38
N ARG A 557 7.41 -18.95 17.49
CA ARG A 557 6.02 -19.41 17.54
C ARG A 557 5.23 -18.62 18.56
N ASP A 558 4.03 -18.23 18.19
CA ASP A 558 3.04 -17.61 19.06
C ASP A 558 2.28 -18.64 19.91
N GLU A 559 1.42 -18.13 20.78
CA GLU A 559 0.56 -18.89 21.68
C GLU A 559 -0.58 -19.64 20.97
N GLU A 560 -0.91 -19.25 19.74
CA GLU A 560 -1.86 -19.87 18.82
C GLU A 560 -1.26 -21.09 18.12
N GLY A 561 0.07 -21.21 18.12
CA GLY A 561 0.82 -22.34 17.60
C GLY A 561 1.37 -22.15 16.18
N GLU A 562 1.29 -20.94 15.62
CA GLU A 562 1.78 -20.59 14.30
C GLU A 562 3.24 -20.16 14.34
N TRP A 563 4.04 -20.66 13.38
CA TRP A 563 5.45 -20.32 13.26
C TRP A 563 5.66 -19.15 12.31
N SER A 564 6.60 -18.27 12.65
CA SER A 564 7.10 -17.25 11.74
C SER A 564 7.72 -17.87 10.48
N PRO A 565 7.74 -17.14 9.36
CA PRO A 565 8.72 -17.37 8.32
C PRO A 565 10.14 -17.36 8.91
N PRO A 566 11.07 -18.16 8.38
CA PRO A 566 12.45 -18.15 8.83
C PRO A 566 13.14 -16.83 8.45
N VAL A 567 13.84 -16.23 9.40
CA VAL A 567 14.84 -15.19 9.13
C VAL A 567 16.22 -15.82 9.21
N GLU A 568 17.07 -15.53 8.23
CA GLU A 568 18.35 -16.23 8.04
C GLU A 568 19.56 -15.32 8.21
N THR A 569 20.64 -15.91 8.71
CA THR A 569 22.00 -15.36 8.66
C THR A 569 22.97 -16.41 8.16
N ARG A 570 24.16 -15.98 7.72
CA ARG A 570 25.21 -16.88 7.25
C ARG A 570 26.42 -16.82 8.16
N VAL A 571 26.92 -18.00 8.53
CA VAL A 571 28.13 -18.16 9.33
C VAL A 571 29.03 -19.19 8.67
N ASP A 572 30.29 -18.84 8.45
CA ASP A 572 31.30 -19.74 7.92
C ASP A 572 32.11 -20.36 9.07
N VAL A 573 32.17 -21.68 9.10
CA VAL A 573 32.97 -22.44 10.07
C VAL A 573 34.14 -23.06 9.33
N ALA A 574 35.34 -22.56 9.61
CA ALA A 574 36.54 -23.00 8.92
C ALA A 574 37.29 -24.12 9.67
N PRO A 575 37.96 -25.01 8.94
CA PRO A 575 38.87 -26.00 9.52
C PRO A 575 40.13 -25.35 10.11
N ALA A 576 40.84 -26.09 10.98
CA ALA A 576 42.14 -25.72 11.55
C ALA A 576 43.09 -25.13 10.51
N GLY A 577 43.79 -24.05 10.89
CA GLY A 577 44.90 -23.51 10.11
C GLY A 577 44.50 -22.73 8.85
N VAL A 578 43.21 -22.54 8.61
CA VAL A 578 42.69 -21.70 7.52
C VAL A 578 42.24 -20.36 8.06
N VAL A 579 42.62 -19.29 7.37
CA VAL A 579 42.24 -17.93 7.74
C VAL A 579 41.00 -17.48 6.94
N PRO A 580 40.14 -16.63 7.52
CA PRO A 580 38.87 -16.26 6.89
C PRO A 580 39.00 -15.63 5.52
N TRP A 581 40.02 -14.78 5.33
CA TRP A 581 40.38 -14.28 4.01
C TRP A 581 41.81 -13.76 3.99
N VAL A 582 42.34 -13.64 2.78
CA VAL A 582 43.73 -13.24 2.55
C VAL A 582 43.77 -12.12 1.53
N MET A 583 44.56 -11.09 1.80
CA MET A 583 44.89 -10.07 0.83
C MET A 583 46.21 -10.42 0.13
N LEU A 584 46.19 -10.42 -1.19
CA LEU A 584 47.36 -10.59 -2.05
C LEU A 584 47.68 -9.22 -2.65
N LEU A 585 48.82 -8.65 -2.29
CA LEU A 585 49.27 -7.35 -2.79
C LEU A 585 50.43 -7.55 -3.76
N TYR A 586 50.19 -7.23 -5.03
CA TYR A 586 51.19 -7.30 -6.10
C TYR A 586 51.56 -5.88 -6.52
N LEU A 587 52.76 -5.45 -6.15
CA LEU A 587 53.18 -4.05 -6.20
C LEU A 587 54.40 -3.90 -7.12
N ALA A 588 54.22 -3.24 -8.27
CA ALA A 588 55.30 -2.82 -9.14
C ALA A 588 55.71 -1.39 -8.76
N GLY A 589 56.91 -1.23 -8.19
CA GLY A 589 57.40 0.03 -7.60
C GLY A 589 58.36 0.82 -8.46
N ASP A 590 58.59 0.40 -9.71
CA ASP A 590 59.59 1.01 -10.57
C ASP A 590 59.07 2.28 -11.27
N TYR A 591 59.48 3.42 -10.74
CA TYR A 591 59.35 4.70 -11.43
C TYR A 591 60.53 5.62 -11.06
N HIS A 592 60.92 6.44 -12.04
CA HIS A 592 61.99 7.45 -12.01
C HIS A 592 61.80 8.60 -10.97
N ASP A 593 61.45 8.34 -9.70
CA ASP A 593 61.27 9.38 -8.66
C ASP A 593 62.29 9.40 -7.52
N GLU A 594 63.40 8.66 -7.62
CA GLU A 594 64.47 8.69 -6.61
C GLU A 594 64.01 8.24 -5.20
N GLN A 595 63.42 7.04 -5.07
CA GLN A 595 63.06 6.34 -3.82
C GLN A 595 61.79 6.81 -3.06
N ALA A 596 61.06 7.82 -3.53
CA ALA A 596 59.90 8.32 -2.79
C ALA A 596 58.71 7.33 -2.83
N LEU A 597 58.45 6.69 -3.98
CA LEU A 597 57.44 5.62 -4.09
C LEU A 597 57.75 4.43 -3.17
N GLN A 598 59.00 3.96 -3.18
CA GLN A 598 59.43 2.84 -2.34
C GLN A 598 59.27 3.14 -0.86
N THR A 599 59.67 4.34 -0.42
CA THR A 599 59.50 4.79 0.98
C THR A 599 58.03 4.77 1.37
N ALA A 600 57.17 5.23 0.47
CA ALA A 600 55.76 5.35 0.75
C ALA A 600 55.02 3.98 0.73
N PHE A 601 55.46 3.03 -0.11
CA PHE A 601 55.04 1.62 0.01
C PHE A 601 55.45 1.01 1.35
N GLU A 602 56.67 1.27 1.82
CA GLU A 602 57.15 0.79 3.11
C GLU A 602 56.38 1.38 4.29
N GLU A 603 56.01 2.67 4.23
CA GLU A 603 55.15 3.32 5.22
C GLU A 603 53.76 2.67 5.28
N VAL A 604 53.13 2.44 4.11
CA VAL A 604 51.83 1.78 4.00
C VAL A 604 51.88 0.35 4.58
N LEU A 605 52.91 -0.41 4.24
CA LEU A 605 53.09 -1.77 4.77
C LEU A 605 53.26 -1.76 6.30
N GLY A 606 53.98 -0.77 6.83
CA GLY A 606 54.07 -0.52 8.26
C GLY A 606 52.72 -0.17 8.90
N GLN A 607 51.92 0.67 8.26
CA GLN A 607 50.58 1.04 8.72
C GLN A 607 49.62 -0.15 8.70
N LEU A 608 49.61 -0.95 7.61
CA LEU A 608 48.83 -2.17 7.52
C LEU A 608 49.22 -3.16 8.62
N GLN A 609 50.52 -3.41 8.82
CA GLN A 609 50.98 -4.29 9.89
C GLN A 609 50.59 -3.78 11.30
N ALA A 610 50.61 -2.45 11.51
CA ALA A 610 50.17 -1.84 12.77
C ALA A 610 48.64 -1.83 12.95
N SER A 611 47.87 -1.77 11.85
CA SER A 611 46.41 -1.74 11.87
C SER A 611 45.76 -3.12 11.88
N LEU A 612 46.53 -4.18 11.56
CA LEU A 612 46.16 -5.60 11.68
C LEU A 612 45.97 -6.01 13.17
N SER A 613 44.96 -5.41 13.80
CA SER A 613 44.33 -5.89 15.03
C SER A 613 43.35 -7.03 14.77
N ASN A 614 43.01 -7.25 13.49
CA ASN A 614 42.07 -8.26 13.07
C ASN A 614 42.74 -9.63 12.89
N GLU A 615 42.51 -10.56 13.83
CA GLU A 615 42.97 -11.96 13.75
C GLU A 615 42.50 -12.70 12.48
N ALA A 616 41.47 -12.19 11.80
CA ALA A 616 40.85 -12.75 10.61
C ALA A 616 41.64 -12.51 9.29
N VAL A 617 42.55 -11.54 9.26
CA VAL A 617 43.23 -11.14 8.00
C VAL A 617 44.66 -11.62 7.97
N ARG A 618 45.10 -12.10 6.81
CA ARG A 618 46.52 -12.26 6.48
C ARG A 618 46.82 -11.55 5.17
N ILE A 619 48.02 -10.97 5.05
CA ILE A 619 48.42 -10.26 3.83
C ILE A 619 49.72 -10.88 3.32
N ALA A 620 49.71 -11.32 2.07
CA ALA A 620 50.92 -11.70 1.34
C ALA A 620 51.24 -10.61 0.33
N VAL A 621 52.50 -10.19 0.28
CA VAL A 621 52.95 -9.07 -0.56
C VAL A 621 54.12 -9.53 -1.41
N GLN A 622 54.08 -9.20 -2.70
CA GLN A 622 55.27 -9.15 -3.56
C GLN A 622 55.43 -7.72 -4.02
N LEU A 623 56.61 -7.17 -3.74
CA LEU A 623 56.97 -5.80 -4.09
C LEU A 623 58.26 -5.86 -4.88
N ASP A 624 58.25 -5.19 -6.01
CA ASP A 624 59.42 -4.93 -6.83
C ASP A 624 59.84 -3.47 -6.66
N GLY A 625 61.10 -3.23 -6.32
CA GLY A 625 61.60 -1.90 -6.01
C GLY A 625 62.23 -1.22 -7.22
N PRO A 626 62.86 -0.04 -7.03
CA PRO A 626 63.33 0.79 -8.13
C PRO A 626 64.71 0.40 -8.71
N GLY A 627 65.26 -0.78 -8.40
CA GLY A 627 66.56 -1.17 -8.97
C GLY A 627 66.82 -2.66 -9.02
N ASP A 628 67.71 -3.07 -9.93
CA ASP A 628 67.97 -4.48 -10.24
C ASP A 628 68.21 -5.37 -9.01
N GLY A 629 67.43 -6.45 -8.92
CA GLY A 629 67.56 -7.51 -7.93
C GLY A 629 66.88 -7.23 -6.59
N ASP A 630 65.97 -6.25 -6.52
CA ASP A 630 65.37 -5.79 -5.27
C ASP A 630 63.94 -6.27 -5.00
N SER A 631 63.40 -7.14 -5.87
CA SER A 631 62.11 -7.77 -5.63
C SER A 631 62.11 -8.66 -4.39
N ARG A 632 61.03 -8.56 -3.61
CA ARG A 632 60.91 -9.17 -2.28
C ARG A 632 59.50 -9.61 -1.96
N ARG A 633 59.41 -10.59 -1.07
CA ARG A 633 58.16 -11.12 -0.53
C ARG A 633 58.04 -10.91 0.97
N LEU A 634 56.81 -10.64 1.41
CA LEU A 634 56.48 -10.35 2.80
C LEU A 634 55.17 -11.05 3.20
N LEU A 635 55.12 -11.52 4.44
CA LEU A 635 53.92 -12.08 5.06
C LEU A 635 53.57 -11.24 6.29
N LEU A 636 52.36 -10.68 6.30
CA LEU A 636 51.85 -9.85 7.39
C LEU A 636 50.76 -10.61 8.13
N SER A 637 50.89 -10.66 9.46
CA SER A 637 49.96 -11.34 10.36
C SER A 637 49.70 -10.51 11.62
N PRO A 638 48.47 -10.59 12.19
CA PRO A 638 48.11 -9.93 13.44
C PRO A 638 49.04 -10.31 14.60
N GLY A 639 49.31 -9.34 15.48
CA GLY A 639 50.09 -9.54 16.70
C GLY A 639 51.60 -9.76 16.51
N HIS A 640 52.10 -9.75 15.27
CA HIS A 640 53.54 -9.75 14.99
C HIS A 640 54.04 -8.30 14.94
N PRO A 641 55.20 -7.96 15.55
CA PRO A 641 55.76 -6.63 15.45
C PRO A 641 55.98 -6.24 13.98
N PRO A 642 55.98 -4.93 13.62
CA PRO A 642 56.33 -4.49 12.28
C PRO A 642 57.61 -5.20 11.84
N VAL A 643 57.70 -5.63 10.59
CA VAL A 643 58.97 -6.16 10.05
C VAL A 643 59.96 -4.99 10.01
N VAL A 644 60.60 -4.70 11.16
CA VAL A 644 61.54 -3.58 11.34
C VAL A 644 62.91 -3.94 10.79
N GLN A 645 63.19 -5.21 10.48
CA GLN A 645 64.49 -5.65 9.97
C GLN A 645 64.41 -6.09 8.51
N MET A 646 65.24 -5.47 7.66
CA MET A 646 65.41 -5.85 6.25
C MET A 646 65.77 -7.34 6.06
N GLU A 647 66.28 -7.99 7.09
CA GLU A 647 66.78 -9.37 7.09
C GLU A 647 65.67 -10.45 7.09
N GLU A 648 64.43 -10.11 7.48
CA GLU A 648 63.28 -11.04 7.45
C GLU A 648 62.48 -10.99 6.14
N ARG A 649 62.86 -10.12 5.20
CA ARG A 649 62.25 -10.03 3.87
C ARG A 649 62.90 -11.05 2.95
N GLU A 650 62.12 -11.96 2.36
CA GLU A 650 62.66 -12.93 1.40
C GLU A 650 62.94 -12.18 0.08
N SER A 651 64.23 -11.95 -0.21
CA SER A 651 64.66 -11.49 -1.54
C SER A 651 64.49 -12.62 -2.54
N ILE A 652 63.84 -12.31 -3.67
CA ILE A 652 63.58 -13.29 -4.74
C ILE A 652 64.35 -12.97 -6.03
N GLY A 653 65.26 -12.00 -5.99
CA GLY A 653 65.91 -11.42 -7.16
C GLY A 653 64.93 -10.68 -8.07
N GLU A 654 65.41 -10.12 -9.17
CA GLU A 654 64.58 -9.35 -10.11
C GLU A 654 63.47 -10.22 -10.68
N GLN A 655 62.24 -9.71 -10.65
CA GLN A 655 61.06 -10.35 -11.22
C GLN A 655 60.51 -9.48 -12.34
N ALA A 656 60.16 -10.08 -13.47
CA ALA A 656 59.39 -9.40 -14.50
C ALA A 656 57.95 -9.22 -14.01
N MET A 657 57.59 -8.05 -13.49
CA MET A 657 56.30 -7.83 -12.83
C MET A 657 55.13 -7.74 -13.82
N ASP A 658 55.43 -7.60 -15.11
CA ASP A 658 54.47 -7.61 -16.21
C ASP A 658 54.27 -9.00 -16.83
N SER A 659 54.97 -10.04 -16.35
CA SER A 659 54.82 -11.42 -16.82
C SER A 659 53.64 -12.16 -16.14
N PRO A 660 52.81 -12.90 -16.91
CA PRO A 660 51.76 -13.75 -16.33
C PRO A 660 52.32 -14.88 -15.45
N GLU A 661 53.54 -15.35 -15.71
CA GLU A 661 54.22 -16.36 -14.90
C GLU A 661 54.55 -15.80 -13.51
N SER A 662 55.15 -14.62 -13.43
CA SER A 662 55.47 -13.93 -12.16
C SER A 662 54.23 -13.71 -11.29
N LEU A 663 53.13 -13.25 -11.91
CA LEU A 663 51.86 -13.04 -11.21
C LEU A 663 51.25 -14.37 -10.74
N ALA A 664 51.25 -15.41 -11.59
CA ALA A 664 50.73 -16.72 -11.21
C ALA A 664 51.54 -17.34 -10.05
N ASP A 665 52.85 -17.19 -10.08
CA ASP A 665 53.76 -17.69 -9.05
C ASP A 665 53.56 -16.96 -7.73
N PHE A 666 53.37 -15.64 -7.76
CA PHE A 666 53.01 -14.86 -6.58
C PHE A 666 51.68 -15.32 -5.97
N ILE A 667 50.62 -15.42 -6.78
CA ILE A 667 49.30 -15.81 -6.30
C ILE A 667 49.38 -17.21 -5.68
N ARG A 668 50.03 -18.15 -6.35
CA ARG A 668 50.20 -19.52 -5.84
C ARG A 668 50.96 -19.54 -4.52
N TRP A 669 52.07 -18.81 -4.43
CA TRP A 669 52.84 -18.68 -3.20
C TRP A 669 52.00 -18.09 -2.07
N GLY A 670 51.31 -16.98 -2.29
CA GLY A 670 50.48 -16.35 -1.26
C GLY A 670 49.33 -17.23 -0.78
N GLN A 671 48.70 -17.97 -1.70
CA GLN A 671 47.64 -18.94 -1.38
C GLN A 671 48.17 -20.17 -0.60
N GLN A 672 49.43 -20.56 -0.82
CA GLN A 672 50.08 -21.64 -0.07
C GLN A 672 50.51 -21.21 1.33
N GLN A 673 51.06 -20.00 1.48
CA GLN A 673 51.45 -19.46 2.79
C GLN A 673 50.24 -19.16 3.66
N PHE A 674 49.17 -18.61 3.06
CA PHE A 674 47.90 -18.35 3.73
C PHE A 674 46.75 -19.01 2.97
N PRO A 675 46.39 -20.25 3.35
CA PRO A 675 45.16 -20.88 2.88
C PRO A 675 43.94 -20.10 3.38
N ALA A 676 43.11 -19.62 2.46
CA ALA A 676 41.89 -18.88 2.77
C ALA A 676 40.65 -19.77 2.65
N TYR A 677 39.73 -19.65 3.60
CA TYR A 677 38.49 -20.42 3.57
C TYR A 677 37.63 -20.01 2.37
N ASN A 678 37.04 -20.99 1.65
CA ASN A 678 36.22 -20.75 0.46
C ASN A 678 36.90 -19.88 -0.63
N SER A 679 38.24 -19.93 -0.75
CA SER A 679 39.01 -19.13 -1.73
C SER A 679 38.75 -17.63 -1.62
N ARG A 680 38.55 -17.11 -0.40
CA ARG A 680 38.37 -15.68 -0.14
C ARG A 680 39.69 -14.92 -0.25
N TYR A 681 40.14 -14.73 -1.47
CA TYR A 681 41.34 -13.95 -1.80
C TYR A 681 40.94 -12.57 -2.35
N TYR A 682 41.51 -11.52 -1.78
CA TYR A 682 41.45 -10.16 -2.31
C TYR A 682 42.79 -9.88 -3.00
N LEU A 683 42.83 -9.90 -4.34
CA LEU A 683 44.03 -9.58 -5.10
C LEU A 683 43.99 -8.10 -5.50
N ALA A 684 44.97 -7.32 -5.04
CA ALA A 684 45.19 -5.96 -5.50
C ALA A 684 46.48 -5.90 -6.31
N ILE A 685 46.38 -5.37 -7.53
CA ILE A 685 47.50 -5.16 -8.45
C ILE A 685 47.70 -3.66 -8.63
N ALA A 686 48.87 -3.15 -8.27
CA ALA A 686 49.24 -1.74 -8.38
C ALA A 686 50.20 -1.47 -9.53
N ASN A 687 50.05 -0.32 -10.18
CA ASN A 687 51.04 0.24 -11.11
C ASN A 687 51.07 1.77 -10.97
N HIS A 688 52.26 2.38 -10.88
CA HIS A 688 52.41 3.83 -10.86
C HIS A 688 53.41 4.35 -11.92
N GLY A 689 53.07 4.17 -13.21
CA GLY A 689 53.71 4.90 -14.31
C GLY A 689 52.99 6.23 -14.61
N GLN A 690 53.73 7.32 -14.84
CA GLN A 690 53.15 8.55 -15.41
C GLN A 690 52.67 8.31 -16.85
N GLY A 691 51.42 7.88 -17.02
CA GLY A 691 50.79 7.71 -18.33
C GLY A 691 49.86 6.51 -18.43
N VAL A 692 49.23 6.34 -19.59
CA VAL A 692 48.26 5.26 -19.90
C VAL A 692 48.97 3.93 -20.17
N ARG A 693 49.94 3.53 -19.34
CA ARG A 693 50.88 2.45 -19.61
C ARG A 693 50.59 1.17 -18.79
N GLY A 694 49.39 0.60 -18.99
CA GLY A 694 49.09 -0.82 -18.65
C GLY A 694 48.96 -1.22 -17.17
N ILE A 695 48.84 -2.54 -16.92
CA ILE A 695 48.76 -3.18 -15.59
C ILE A 695 50.16 -3.74 -15.25
N ALA A 696 50.66 -3.47 -14.05
CA ALA A 696 51.97 -3.94 -13.56
C ALA A 696 53.16 -3.63 -14.50
N TRP A 697 53.25 -2.40 -15.01
CA TRP A 697 54.38 -1.94 -15.81
C TRP A 697 55.66 -1.87 -14.96
N ASP A 698 56.78 -2.26 -15.57
CA ASP A 698 58.09 -2.41 -14.97
C ASP A 698 59.14 -2.02 -16.03
N ALA A 699 60.04 -1.08 -15.70
CA ALA A 699 61.03 -0.54 -16.63
C ALA A 699 62.44 -1.07 -16.37
N THR A 700 62.74 -1.60 -15.17
CA THR A 700 64.03 -2.23 -14.82
C THR A 700 64.14 -3.64 -15.40
N SER A 701 63.01 -4.33 -15.62
CA SER A 701 62.99 -5.68 -16.19
C SER A 701 62.82 -5.76 -17.72
N ASP A 702 62.75 -4.64 -18.45
CA ASP A 702 62.53 -4.63 -19.91
C ASP A 702 63.55 -5.49 -20.69
N ARG A 703 64.77 -5.58 -20.15
CA ARG A 703 65.89 -6.29 -20.74
C ARG A 703 65.86 -7.79 -20.48
N ALA A 704 65.14 -8.22 -19.44
CA ALA A 704 64.99 -9.61 -19.05
C ALA A 704 63.93 -10.34 -19.88
N ASP A 705 62.92 -9.62 -20.38
CA ASP A 705 61.76 -10.18 -21.05
C ASP A 705 61.98 -10.51 -22.54
N ASP A 706 62.48 -9.55 -23.31
CA ASP A 706 62.70 -9.74 -24.76
C ASP A 706 64.11 -9.34 -25.23
N GLY A 707 64.96 -8.89 -24.31
CA GLY A 707 66.32 -8.43 -24.59
C GLY A 707 66.40 -7.06 -25.26
N GLN A 708 65.31 -6.27 -25.30
CA GLN A 708 65.23 -4.94 -25.90
C GLN A 708 64.58 -3.92 -24.97
N GLU A 709 65.21 -2.75 -24.82
CA GLU A 709 64.59 -1.63 -24.13
C GLU A 709 63.42 -1.08 -24.95
N ASN A 710 62.18 -1.36 -24.55
CA ASN A 710 60.99 -0.79 -25.19
C ASN A 710 59.84 -0.47 -24.21
N ASP A 711 59.11 0.61 -24.52
CA ASP A 711 58.05 1.23 -23.71
C ASP A 711 56.74 0.40 -23.58
N SER A 712 56.76 -0.93 -23.79
CA SER A 712 55.54 -1.75 -23.98
C SER A 712 55.30 -2.93 -23.03
N ALA A 713 56.11 -3.09 -21.99
CA ALA A 713 56.07 -4.17 -21.00
C ALA A 713 54.93 -4.02 -19.96
N TYR A 714 53.72 -4.50 -20.25
CA TYR A 714 52.60 -4.51 -19.28
C TYR A 714 51.70 -5.74 -19.45
N LEU A 715 51.12 -6.22 -18.34
CA LEU A 715 50.15 -7.31 -18.36
C LEU A 715 48.92 -6.93 -19.20
N THR A 716 48.70 -7.67 -20.29
CA THR A 716 47.45 -7.60 -21.03
C THR A 716 46.32 -8.33 -20.30
N ILE A 717 45.07 -8.06 -20.70
CA ILE A 717 43.88 -8.74 -20.15
C ILE A 717 43.98 -10.27 -20.33
N LYS A 718 44.57 -10.73 -21.44
CA LYS A 718 44.72 -12.15 -21.73
C LYS A 718 45.78 -12.80 -20.84
N GLU A 719 46.88 -12.10 -20.58
CA GLU A 719 47.94 -12.56 -19.68
C GLU A 719 47.46 -12.57 -18.22
N LEU A 720 46.69 -11.56 -17.81
CA LEU A 720 46.02 -11.57 -16.51
C LEU A 720 45.08 -12.79 -16.35
N ARG A 721 44.31 -13.12 -17.40
CA ARG A 721 43.49 -14.33 -17.42
C ARG A 721 44.35 -15.60 -17.36
N GLN A 722 45.44 -15.66 -18.12
CA GLN A 722 46.39 -16.78 -18.10
C GLN A 722 46.95 -17.01 -16.70
N ALA A 723 47.36 -15.96 -15.99
CA ALA A 723 47.85 -16.05 -14.62
C ALA A 723 46.78 -16.60 -13.65
N LEU A 724 45.54 -16.10 -13.75
CA LEU A 724 44.41 -16.54 -12.92
C LEU A 724 43.88 -17.93 -13.27
N GLU A 725 44.16 -18.43 -14.47
CA GLU A 725 43.82 -19.78 -14.91
C GLU A 725 44.97 -20.80 -14.72
N ALA A 726 46.15 -20.34 -14.29
CA ALA A 726 47.32 -21.17 -14.14
C ALA A 726 47.09 -22.33 -13.15
N PRO A 727 47.74 -23.50 -13.38
CA PRO A 727 47.61 -24.64 -12.48
C PRO A 727 47.97 -24.28 -11.02
N GLY A 728 47.10 -24.68 -10.10
CA GLY A 728 47.28 -24.42 -8.67
C GLY A 728 46.83 -23.04 -8.18
N VAL A 729 46.37 -22.15 -9.07
CA VAL A 729 45.79 -20.85 -8.68
C VAL A 729 44.29 -21.02 -8.39
N MET A 730 43.91 -20.74 -7.15
CA MET A 730 42.53 -20.73 -6.68
C MET A 730 41.80 -19.45 -7.11
N PRO A 731 40.46 -19.48 -7.25
CA PRO A 731 39.67 -18.30 -7.61
C PRO A 731 39.89 -17.11 -6.68
N ILE A 732 39.71 -15.91 -7.22
CA ILE A 732 39.87 -14.64 -6.51
C ILE A 732 38.49 -14.06 -6.22
N ALA A 733 38.21 -13.74 -4.96
CA ALA A 733 36.92 -13.18 -4.56
C ALA A 733 36.77 -11.73 -5.02
N VAL A 734 37.83 -10.93 -4.86
CA VAL A 734 37.88 -9.53 -5.32
C VAL A 734 39.20 -9.30 -6.03
N LEU A 735 39.14 -8.82 -7.27
CA LEU A 735 40.29 -8.31 -8.02
C LEU A 735 40.18 -6.79 -8.07
N HIS A 736 41.18 -6.11 -7.54
CA HIS A 736 41.30 -4.66 -7.60
C HIS A 736 42.50 -4.28 -8.46
N LEU A 737 42.23 -3.56 -9.54
CA LEU A 737 43.23 -3.01 -10.45
C LEU A 737 43.35 -1.51 -10.18
N ASP A 738 44.48 -1.08 -9.61
CA ASP A 738 44.82 0.34 -9.48
C ASP A 738 45.69 0.76 -10.67
N ALA A 739 45.06 0.85 -11.85
CA ALA A 739 45.72 1.05 -13.14
C ALA A 739 44.77 1.68 -14.18
N CYS A 740 45.32 2.18 -15.29
CA CYS A 740 44.52 2.77 -16.37
C CYS A 740 43.51 1.78 -16.95
N SER A 741 42.22 2.12 -16.84
CA SER A 741 41.10 1.27 -17.28
C SER A 741 41.03 1.19 -18.81
N MET A 742 41.75 0.27 -19.42
CA MET A 742 41.53 -0.09 -20.82
C MET A 742 40.51 -1.23 -20.89
N ASN A 743 39.41 -1.01 -21.61
CA ASN A 743 38.39 -2.01 -21.95
C ASN A 743 37.83 -2.84 -20.76
N LEU A 744 37.34 -2.18 -19.71
CA LEU A 744 36.79 -2.85 -18.51
C LEU A 744 35.72 -3.92 -18.80
N LEU A 745 34.90 -3.73 -19.84
CA LEU A 745 33.90 -4.73 -20.25
C LEU A 745 34.56 -6.00 -20.82
N GLU A 746 35.70 -5.86 -21.49
CA GLU A 746 36.50 -6.97 -21.99
C GLU A 746 37.18 -7.69 -20.82
N VAL A 747 37.74 -6.95 -19.85
CA VAL A 747 38.28 -7.50 -18.59
C VAL A 747 37.21 -8.29 -17.84
N ALA A 748 36.04 -7.69 -17.64
CA ALA A 748 34.91 -8.31 -16.95
C ALA A 748 34.45 -9.58 -17.68
N TYR A 749 34.40 -9.56 -19.01
CA TYR A 749 34.05 -10.73 -19.79
C TYR A 749 35.09 -11.84 -19.61
N GLU A 750 36.37 -11.55 -19.81
CA GLU A 750 37.45 -12.56 -19.73
C GLU A 750 37.57 -13.17 -18.33
N LEU A 751 37.40 -12.38 -17.26
CA LEU A 751 37.67 -12.81 -15.88
C LEU A 751 36.46 -13.41 -15.12
N ARG A 752 35.26 -13.37 -15.71
CA ARG A 752 33.98 -13.74 -15.04
C ARG A 752 33.89 -15.13 -14.40
N GLN A 753 34.79 -16.06 -14.75
CA GLN A 753 34.81 -17.42 -14.20
C GLN A 753 35.79 -17.59 -13.03
N ARG A 754 36.70 -16.64 -12.84
CA ARG A 754 37.80 -16.71 -11.87
C ARG A 754 37.74 -15.59 -10.82
N VAL A 755 37.01 -14.52 -11.11
CA VAL A 755 36.89 -13.33 -10.27
C VAL A 755 35.43 -13.12 -9.88
N GLY A 756 35.16 -12.92 -8.59
CA GLY A 756 33.83 -12.56 -8.08
C GLY A 756 33.48 -11.09 -8.37
N ILE A 757 34.31 -10.17 -7.88
CA ILE A 757 34.17 -8.73 -8.09
C ILE A 757 35.43 -8.15 -8.72
N LEU A 758 35.23 -7.27 -9.71
CA LEU A 758 36.28 -6.48 -10.33
C LEU A 758 36.12 -5.02 -9.94
N ILE A 759 37.15 -4.44 -9.33
CA ILE A 759 37.28 -3.01 -9.06
C ILE A 759 38.41 -2.46 -9.93
N ALA A 760 38.17 -1.36 -10.62
CA ALA A 760 39.18 -0.61 -11.34
C ALA A 760 39.09 0.87 -10.99
N SER A 761 40.21 1.45 -10.56
CA SER A 761 40.38 2.87 -10.27
C SER A 761 41.42 3.50 -11.19
N GLN A 762 41.10 4.66 -11.76
CA GLN A 762 42.00 5.46 -12.59
C GLN A 762 42.02 6.91 -12.08
N TYR A 763 43.22 7.47 -11.97
CA TYR A 763 43.50 8.87 -11.63
C TYR A 763 42.96 9.37 -10.28
N LEU A 764 42.33 8.52 -9.47
CA LEU A 764 41.79 8.85 -8.14
C LEU A 764 42.86 9.13 -7.08
N ALA A 765 44.13 8.90 -7.44
CA ALA A 765 45.27 8.87 -6.54
C ALA A 765 46.50 9.58 -7.14
N TRP A 766 46.37 10.82 -7.63
CA TRP A 766 47.55 11.71 -7.65
C TRP A 766 48.08 11.95 -6.22
N ASP A 767 47.32 11.56 -5.20
CA ASP A 767 47.80 11.26 -3.85
C ASP A 767 47.93 9.74 -3.65
N PHE A 768 49.07 9.35 -3.11
CA PHE A 768 49.76 8.12 -3.47
C PHE A 768 49.11 6.76 -3.19
N PHE A 769 48.01 6.56 -2.44
CA PHE A 769 47.60 5.16 -2.13
C PHE A 769 46.11 4.91 -1.86
N ALA A 770 45.57 3.94 -2.61
CA ALA A 770 44.43 3.11 -2.23
C ALA A 770 44.58 2.44 -0.85
N TYR A 771 45.83 2.15 -0.48
CA TYR A 771 46.20 1.25 0.61
C TYR A 771 46.11 1.90 2.00
N ASN A 772 46.23 3.23 2.08
CA ASN A 772 45.91 3.96 3.32
C ASN A 772 44.44 3.78 3.68
N ASP A 773 43.56 3.74 2.68
CA ASP A 773 42.14 3.45 2.90
C ASP A 773 41.94 1.98 3.30
N TYR A 774 42.72 1.03 2.75
CA TYR A 774 42.70 -0.36 3.23
C TYR A 774 43.05 -0.45 4.72
N ALA A 775 44.14 0.21 5.14
CA ALA A 775 44.57 0.19 6.53
C ALA A 775 43.54 0.83 7.48
N GLN A 776 42.84 1.87 7.04
CA GLN A 776 41.77 2.53 7.80
C GLN A 776 40.48 1.70 7.87
N GLU A 777 40.14 0.99 6.78
CA GLU A 777 38.88 0.27 6.66
C GLU A 777 38.94 -1.20 7.11
N MET A 778 40.14 -1.78 7.24
CA MET A 778 40.33 -3.12 7.80
C MET A 778 40.13 -3.15 9.31
N GLN A 779 38.88 -3.28 9.73
CA GLN A 779 38.46 -3.53 11.12
C GLN A 779 38.39 -5.04 11.43
N ALA A 780 38.27 -5.41 12.72
CA ALA A 780 38.29 -6.77 13.29
C ALA A 780 37.35 -7.82 12.64
N GLU A 781 36.36 -7.40 11.86
CA GLU A 781 35.36 -8.30 11.25
C GLU A 781 35.15 -8.05 9.75
N THR A 782 36.03 -7.27 9.13
CA THR A 782 35.86 -6.85 7.73
C THR A 782 36.09 -8.03 6.80
N SER A 783 35.09 -8.40 5.99
CA SER A 783 35.22 -9.36 4.88
C SER A 783 35.82 -8.70 3.63
N PRO A 784 36.34 -9.47 2.64
CA PRO A 784 36.84 -8.91 1.39
C PRO A 784 35.81 -8.04 0.66
N MET A 785 34.53 -8.43 0.76
CA MET A 785 33.39 -7.75 0.14
C MET A 785 33.09 -6.42 0.83
N GLN A 786 33.05 -6.41 2.16
CA GLN A 786 32.83 -5.19 2.92
C GLN A 786 33.99 -4.20 2.73
N LEU A 787 35.24 -4.69 2.65
CA LEU A 787 36.38 -3.85 2.32
C LEU A 787 36.21 -3.25 0.92
N ALA A 788 35.89 -4.07 -0.09
CA ALA A 788 35.59 -3.62 -1.45
C ALA A 788 34.53 -2.51 -1.47
N ASP A 789 33.38 -2.72 -0.82
CA ASP A 789 32.29 -1.76 -0.79
C ASP A 789 32.69 -0.43 -0.14
N ARG A 790 33.38 -0.46 1.00
CA ARG A 790 33.83 0.75 1.71
C ARG A 790 34.86 1.53 0.91
N ILE A 791 35.77 0.84 0.23
CA ILE A 791 36.77 1.46 -0.63
C ILE A 791 36.12 2.11 -1.85
N VAL A 792 35.20 1.41 -2.51
CA VAL A 792 34.44 1.96 -3.65
C VAL A 792 33.64 3.20 -3.21
N ALA A 793 33.01 3.17 -2.03
CA ALA A 793 32.29 4.31 -1.48
C ALA A 793 33.23 5.52 -1.24
N ARG A 794 34.38 5.32 -0.61
CA ARG A 794 35.39 6.37 -0.41
C ARG A 794 35.88 6.96 -1.72
N TYR A 795 36.09 6.13 -2.73
CA TYR A 795 36.51 6.59 -4.04
C TYR A 795 35.41 7.40 -4.72
N ALA A 796 34.17 6.95 -4.66
CA ALA A 796 33.03 7.70 -5.16
C ALA A 796 32.92 9.08 -4.48
N ASP A 797 33.12 9.17 -3.17
CA ASP A 797 33.12 10.44 -2.45
C ASP A 797 34.24 11.38 -2.92
N ARG A 798 35.45 10.87 -3.16
CA ARG A 798 36.56 11.65 -3.73
C ARG A 798 36.25 12.15 -5.14
N VAL A 799 35.62 11.32 -5.99
CA VAL A 799 35.15 11.74 -7.33
C VAL A 799 34.19 12.92 -7.23
N LEU A 800 33.26 12.88 -6.28
CA LEU A 800 32.24 13.91 -6.09
C LEU A 800 32.82 15.23 -5.56
N GLN A 801 33.89 15.18 -4.78
CA GLN A 801 34.52 16.36 -4.15
C GLN A 801 35.44 17.15 -5.09
N ASP A 802 36.00 16.52 -6.13
CA ASP A 802 36.85 17.20 -7.12
C ASP A 802 36.43 16.89 -8.57
N PRO A 803 35.35 17.52 -9.07
CA PRO A 803 34.81 17.27 -10.40
C PRO A 803 35.70 17.75 -11.57
N GLN A 804 36.84 18.39 -11.28
CA GLN A 804 37.80 18.86 -12.29
C GLN A 804 38.87 17.82 -12.62
N ARG A 805 39.05 16.78 -11.79
CA ARG A 805 40.01 15.71 -12.06
C ARG A 805 39.35 14.55 -12.83
N PRO A 806 40.00 14.02 -13.89
CA PRO A 806 39.44 12.96 -14.72
C PRO A 806 39.55 11.61 -14.02
N TYR A 807 38.64 11.31 -13.11
CA TYR A 807 38.59 10.03 -12.40
C TYR A 807 37.80 8.97 -13.18
N THR A 808 38.31 7.74 -13.26
CA THR A 808 37.49 6.57 -13.65
C THR A 808 37.40 5.63 -12.46
N LEU A 809 36.18 5.39 -11.97
CA LEU A 809 35.91 4.34 -10.99
C LEU A 809 34.91 3.37 -11.60
N ALA A 810 35.22 2.08 -11.53
CA ALA A 810 34.27 1.05 -11.88
C ALA A 810 34.36 -0.14 -10.93
N ALA A 811 33.21 -0.60 -10.48
CA ALA A 811 33.06 -1.81 -9.69
C ALA A 811 31.99 -2.70 -10.35
N LEU A 812 32.35 -3.93 -10.67
CA LEU A 812 31.49 -4.89 -11.36
C LEU A 812 31.41 -6.19 -10.57
N ASP A 813 30.18 -6.59 -10.24
CA ASP A 813 29.90 -7.91 -9.67
C ASP A 813 29.74 -8.94 -10.79
N LEU A 814 30.79 -9.72 -11.03
CA LEU A 814 30.86 -10.68 -12.12
C LEU A 814 30.06 -11.96 -11.82
N ARG A 815 29.64 -12.17 -10.56
CA ARG A 815 28.77 -13.30 -10.17
C ARG A 815 27.43 -13.26 -10.90
N TYR A 816 26.94 -12.07 -11.23
CA TYR A 816 25.68 -11.86 -11.96
C TYR A 816 25.84 -11.76 -13.48
N ALA A 817 27.08 -11.77 -14.00
CA ALA A 817 27.33 -11.62 -15.43
C ALA A 817 26.64 -12.72 -16.27
N ALA A 818 26.58 -13.95 -15.77
CA ALA A 818 25.89 -15.07 -16.43
C ALA A 818 24.36 -14.91 -16.44
N ALA A 819 23.78 -14.28 -15.41
CA ALA A 819 22.35 -14.01 -15.32
C ALA A 819 21.94 -12.89 -16.29
N ALA A 820 22.73 -11.81 -16.36
CA ALA A 820 22.52 -10.72 -17.31
C ALA A 820 22.54 -11.20 -18.77
N GLN A 821 23.38 -12.18 -19.09
CA GLN A 821 23.49 -12.75 -20.43
C GLN A 821 22.22 -13.50 -20.88
N ARG A 822 21.53 -14.18 -19.96
CA ARG A 822 20.23 -14.84 -20.25
C ARG A 822 19.11 -13.82 -20.43
N THR A 823 19.12 -12.75 -19.63
CA THR A 823 18.13 -11.68 -19.72
C THR A 823 18.22 -10.91 -21.04
N VAL A 824 19.45 -10.60 -21.49
CA VAL A 824 19.68 -9.92 -22.78
C VAL A 824 19.35 -10.81 -23.98
N ALA A 825 19.56 -12.13 -23.89
CA ALA A 825 19.20 -13.07 -24.95
C ALA A 825 17.68 -13.19 -25.17
N ASN A 826 16.87 -12.87 -24.16
CA ASN A 826 15.41 -12.98 -24.17
C ASN A 826 14.68 -11.66 -24.53
N TRP A 827 15.39 -10.61 -24.92
CA TRP A 827 14.76 -9.35 -25.31
C TRP A 827 14.07 -9.44 -26.70
N PRO A 828 12.84 -8.91 -26.85
CA PRO A 828 12.15 -8.90 -28.13
C PRO A 828 12.93 -8.11 -29.19
N GLN A 829 12.88 -8.55 -30.45
CA GLN A 829 13.69 -8.03 -31.57
C GLN A 829 13.44 -6.56 -32.00
N ARG A 830 12.65 -5.78 -31.24
CA ARG A 830 12.26 -4.40 -31.55
C ARG A 830 12.34 -3.45 -30.34
N SER A 831 13.39 -3.54 -29.54
CA SER A 831 13.65 -2.57 -28.46
C SER A 831 14.58 -1.46 -28.95
N TRP A 832 14.24 -0.20 -28.65
CA TRP A 832 15.02 0.98 -29.03
C TRP A 832 16.08 1.28 -27.96
N LEU A 833 17.34 1.47 -28.38
CA LEU A 833 18.42 1.92 -27.49
C LEU A 833 18.54 3.44 -27.62
N CYS A 834 18.42 4.17 -26.51
CA CYS A 834 18.57 5.62 -26.46
C CYS A 834 19.79 6.01 -25.62
N TRP A 835 20.57 7.01 -26.06
CA TRP A 835 21.77 7.47 -25.35
C TRP A 835 21.95 9.00 -25.40
N LYS A 836 22.85 9.52 -24.55
CA LYS A 836 23.25 10.93 -24.47
C LYS A 836 24.74 11.05 -24.19
N THR A 837 25.43 12.01 -24.82
CA THR A 837 26.85 12.28 -24.57
C THR A 837 27.01 13.28 -23.42
N ALA A 838 28.02 13.08 -22.56
CA ALA A 838 28.21 13.80 -21.30
C ALA A 838 28.55 15.31 -21.44
N LYS A 839 28.61 15.87 -22.66
CA LYS A 839 29.07 17.25 -22.90
C LYS A 839 28.02 18.24 -23.42
N SER A 840 26.71 17.97 -23.36
CA SER A 840 25.73 19.03 -23.67
C SER A 840 24.47 19.00 -22.80
N THR A 841 24.31 20.02 -21.97
CA THR A 841 23.04 20.40 -21.37
C THR A 841 22.20 21.10 -22.44
N GLY A 842 21.24 20.38 -23.05
CA GLY A 842 20.24 20.99 -23.94
C GLY A 842 19.81 20.19 -25.18
N THR A 843 20.47 19.07 -25.52
CA THR A 843 20.08 18.26 -26.71
C THR A 843 19.11 17.12 -26.37
N PRO A 844 18.13 16.83 -27.26
CA PRO A 844 17.18 15.72 -27.10
C PRO A 844 17.86 14.34 -27.26
N TRP A 845 17.27 13.33 -26.63
CA TRP A 845 17.76 11.94 -26.65
C TRP A 845 17.81 11.38 -28.07
N MET A 846 18.93 10.75 -28.46
CA MET A 846 19.03 10.02 -29.73
C MET A 846 18.67 8.56 -29.49
N CYS A 847 17.72 8.04 -30.26
CA CYS A 847 17.30 6.64 -30.22
C CYS A 847 17.52 6.00 -31.61
N SER A 848 18.15 4.81 -31.66
CA SER A 848 18.35 4.07 -32.92
C SER A 848 17.58 2.75 -32.93
N GLY A 849 16.98 2.42 -34.07
CA GLY A 849 16.14 1.23 -34.27
C GLY A 849 16.86 0.02 -34.88
N ARG A 850 18.15 -0.21 -34.58
CA ARG A 850 18.87 -1.39 -35.09
C ARG A 850 18.86 -2.55 -34.10
N THR A 851 18.68 -3.74 -34.65
CA THR A 851 18.74 -5.05 -34.00
C THR A 851 20.05 -5.24 -33.22
N VAL A 852 19.94 -5.66 -31.96
CA VAL A 852 21.01 -5.84 -30.95
C VAL A 852 22.15 -6.77 -31.39
N ARG A 853 22.00 -7.54 -32.49
CA ARG A 853 23.02 -8.50 -32.95
C ARG A 853 24.20 -7.92 -33.74
N ASN A 854 24.16 -6.65 -34.19
CA ASN A 854 25.16 -6.11 -35.14
C ASN A 854 25.89 -4.82 -34.69
N LEU A 855 26.12 -4.62 -33.38
CA LEU A 855 26.98 -3.51 -32.93
C LEU A 855 28.45 -3.96 -32.90
N THR A 856 29.27 -3.41 -33.80
CA THR A 856 30.73 -3.56 -33.80
C THR A 856 31.39 -2.68 -32.73
N PRO A 857 32.56 -3.06 -32.16
CA PRO A 857 33.11 -2.50 -30.91
C PRO A 857 33.61 -1.05 -30.96
N THR A 858 33.54 -0.37 -32.09
CA THR A 858 34.22 0.92 -32.32
C THR A 858 33.49 2.17 -31.83
N TRP A 859 32.31 2.05 -31.20
CA TRP A 859 31.44 3.21 -30.88
C TRP A 859 31.17 3.46 -29.39
N MET A 860 31.92 2.86 -28.47
CA MET A 860 31.66 2.96 -27.02
C MET A 860 32.77 3.67 -26.21
N ALA A 861 33.18 4.86 -26.63
CA ALA A 861 33.97 5.76 -25.80
C ALA A 861 33.12 6.97 -25.36
N GLY A 862 32.78 7.06 -24.06
CA GLY A 862 32.23 8.26 -23.43
C GLY A 862 30.71 8.34 -23.22
N MET A 863 30.01 7.23 -22.94
CA MET A 863 28.57 7.23 -22.64
C MET A 863 28.25 6.83 -21.18
N THR A 864 27.32 7.55 -20.57
CA THR A 864 26.65 7.14 -19.32
C THR A 864 25.34 6.44 -19.72
N MET A 865 25.20 5.14 -19.41
CA MET A 865 23.93 4.41 -19.58
C MET A 865 23.10 4.50 -18.29
N ARG A 866 21.83 4.89 -18.40
CA ARG A 866 20.80 4.58 -17.40
C ARG A 866 19.72 3.74 -18.07
N MET A 867 19.53 2.51 -17.60
CA MET A 867 18.34 1.73 -17.90
C MET A 867 17.20 2.25 -17.01
N ARG A 868 16.07 2.65 -17.61
CA ARG A 868 14.79 2.68 -16.90
C ARG A 868 14.13 1.33 -17.16
N MET A 869 13.82 0.60 -16.08
CA MET A 869 12.85 -0.50 -16.13
C MET A 869 11.45 0.07 -16.33
#